data_AF-A0A255DTU8-F1
#
_entry.id   AF-A0A255DTU8-F1
#
_cell.length_a   1.000
_cell.length_b   1.000
_cell.length_c   1.000
_cell.angle_alpha   90.00
_cell.angle_beta   90.00
_cell.angle_gamma   90.00
#
_symmetry.space_group_name_H-M   'P 1'
#
loop_
_entity.id
_entity.type
_entity.pdbx_description
1 polymer ?
#
loop_
_entity_poly.entity_id
_entity_poly.type
_entity_poly.pdbx_seq_one_letter_code
_entity_poly.pdbx_strand_id
1 'polypeptide(L)'
;MNVADRSPRSGGAMISTAFGFRAGSAVFAVGLGLAVAASPGIAVADTPDTGSASQPSAPSGPRSVGTSRRAAHELSTARSDVTTKSARTTSTPRSRPAASRPSVARQAFDDPVPADSREQTSPSTASATNSAVAEQFSMADPVVAAVAAPRAVAAPARPAAAASLTPTDIVTSLLSLFGIKGLPPSPVQLLTGMLALIRREIEAVLHPQAAVPSVSITGGTVLEGNSGTTPLAFTVTLSHASTTTVTVSYTTADGTATAGQDYTASAGKVTFAPGVVSQVIDVSVLGDTTVEPTETFTVTLSNPSGATIATASAVGTITNDDTATTPGGTAQWGKAYFSPYVDMGSYPVPNLLQLAKAYGTSFMTLGFMQADANGNLAWAGLAALEPNSTNEQAVAINASIATFKAAGGDVMISFGGQAGTSIAQAYASEGRSAQDLANAYAAVVNTYGVTHLDFDIEGAAVADPASIALNSQALALLQKANPDVQIWYTLPVLPTGLTADGLNVVDSALSAGVKLAGVNVMAMDYGESAAPTSGPNAQTMGAYAIESAESTYSQLTTLYAKHGQNFAWSNIGVTPMLGVNDISTEVFTVADAQALENFAVTNGIGMLSMWQVLRDTPGTLGQSTISASGLSDPAGSFSNVFNHYGTTNVLNYDAGSGGSSGGGGSTPVTGGTSTTITWAWGANQVLDFNPAKDTLNFVWMQADQFDVTQTSDSVVITIVGNNSSYTLQGVTLSQLQMGNIIANDAGTLAKWQSLLSSTKAV
;
A
#
# COMPACT_ATOMS: atom_id res chain seq x y z
N MET A 1 11.20 25.20 56.25
CA MET A 1 9.79 25.17 55.85
C MET A 1 9.73 24.19 54.67
N ASN A 2 9.56 22.87 54.84
CA ASN A 2 8.51 22.08 55.51
C ASN A 2 7.11 22.50 54.99
N VAL A 3 6.25 21.65 54.42
CA VAL A 3 6.06 20.19 54.56
C VAL A 3 5.23 19.65 53.38
N ALA A 4 5.47 18.38 53.03
CA ALA A 4 4.69 17.52 52.14
C ALA A 4 3.39 17.04 52.81
N ASP A 5 2.38 16.59 52.05
CA ASP A 5 1.36 15.72 52.64
C ASP A 5 1.13 14.44 51.82
N ARG A 6 1.06 13.34 52.57
CA ARG A 6 0.99 11.94 52.16
C ARG A 6 -0.44 11.45 52.34
N SER A 7 -0.84 10.50 51.50
CA SER A 7 -1.96 9.57 51.70
C SER A 7 -1.91 8.88 53.09
N PRO A 8 -2.99 8.22 53.60
CA PRO A 8 -3.10 6.77 53.32
C PRO A 8 -4.48 6.04 53.53
N ARG A 9 -4.59 4.89 52.84
CA ARG A 9 -4.97 3.53 53.32
C ARG A 9 -6.43 3.02 53.48
N SER A 10 -6.48 1.69 53.19
CA SER A 10 -7.37 0.58 53.61
C SER A 10 -8.59 0.33 52.72
N GLY A 11 -8.93 -0.88 52.26
CA GLY A 11 -8.54 -2.25 52.65
C GLY A 11 -9.77 -3.00 53.17
N GLY A 12 -10.24 -4.04 52.48
CA GLY A 12 -11.27 -4.95 53.03
C GLY A 12 -12.13 -5.68 51.99
N ALA A 13 -12.05 -7.00 52.00
CA ALA A 13 -12.75 -7.94 51.12
C ALA A 13 -14.14 -8.36 51.65
N MET A 14 -14.98 -8.83 50.70
CA MET A 14 -16.10 -9.79 50.79
C MET A 14 -16.99 -9.87 52.06
N ILE A 15 -18.32 -9.81 51.86
CA ILE A 15 -19.27 -10.91 52.12
C ILE A 15 -20.68 -10.54 51.62
N SER A 16 -21.27 -11.50 50.91
CA SER A 16 -22.65 -11.66 50.45
C SER A 16 -23.70 -11.52 51.57
N THR A 17 -24.94 -11.09 51.27
CA THR A 17 -26.13 -11.96 51.43
C THR A 17 -27.32 -11.39 50.65
N ALA A 18 -27.95 -12.29 49.88
CA ALA A 18 -29.15 -12.13 49.09
C ALA A 18 -30.46 -12.18 49.90
N PHE A 19 -31.56 -11.74 49.27
CA PHE A 19 -32.92 -12.27 49.40
C PHE A 19 -33.60 -12.05 48.04
N GLY A 20 -34.22 -13.00 47.34
CA GLY A 20 -34.52 -14.39 47.66
C GLY A 20 -35.95 -14.76 47.26
N PHE A 21 -36.04 -15.81 46.43
CA PHE A 21 -36.96 -16.96 46.58
C PHE A 21 -38.38 -16.88 45.94
N ARG A 22 -38.99 -17.95 45.37
CA ARG A 22 -38.93 -19.43 45.53
C ARG A 22 -39.34 -20.12 44.20
N ALA A 23 -38.67 -21.21 43.75
CA ALA A 23 -38.78 -22.64 44.13
C ALA A 23 -40.16 -23.27 43.77
N GLY A 24 -40.30 -24.46 43.20
CA GLY A 24 -39.40 -25.58 42.92
C GLY A 24 -40.18 -26.92 43.08
N SER A 25 -39.62 -28.00 42.51
CA SER A 25 -39.93 -29.45 42.71
C SER A 25 -40.88 -30.10 41.68
N ALA A 26 -40.77 -31.37 41.24
CA ALA A 26 -39.74 -32.42 41.14
C ALA A 26 -40.43 -33.70 40.58
N VAL A 27 -39.63 -34.73 40.21
CA VAL A 27 -39.87 -36.22 40.32
C VAL A 27 -39.90 -37.08 39.02
N PHE A 28 -38.80 -37.85 38.85
CA PHE A 28 -38.55 -39.30 38.50
C PHE A 28 -39.13 -40.06 37.27
N ALA A 29 -38.18 -40.54 36.42
CA ALA A 29 -37.74 -41.95 36.13
C ALA A 29 -38.43 -42.93 35.14
N VAL A 30 -37.55 -43.85 34.65
CA VAL A 30 -37.69 -45.16 33.93
C VAL A 30 -37.69 -45.05 32.39
N GLY A 31 -36.96 -45.82 31.56
CA GLY A 31 -36.03 -46.96 31.68
C GLY A 31 -35.85 -47.66 30.31
N LEU A 32 -34.87 -48.58 30.21
CA LEU A 32 -34.52 -49.54 29.12
C LEU A 32 -33.89 -48.97 27.83
N GLY A 33 -32.86 -49.53 27.18
CA GLY A 33 -32.16 -50.82 27.31
C GLY A 33 -32.18 -51.60 25.98
N LEU A 34 -31.00 -51.90 25.37
CA LEU A 34 -30.64 -53.07 24.50
C LEU A 34 -29.25 -52.78 23.90
N ALA A 35 -28.13 -53.47 24.20
CA ALA A 35 -27.78 -54.90 24.20
C ALA A 35 -27.45 -55.49 22.80
N VAL A 36 -26.18 -55.87 22.66
CA VAL A 36 -25.52 -56.63 21.58
C VAL A 36 -25.88 -58.13 21.68
N ALA A 37 -26.05 -58.82 20.55
CA ALA A 37 -25.93 -60.28 20.46
C ALA A 37 -25.56 -60.78 19.04
N ALA A 38 -24.34 -61.33 18.96
CA ALA A 38 -23.80 -62.54 18.29
C ALA A 38 -24.31 -63.11 16.92
N SER A 39 -23.30 -63.55 16.15
CA SER A 39 -23.17 -64.25 14.86
C SER A 39 -23.85 -65.64 14.72
N PRO A 40 -23.78 -66.34 13.54
CA PRO A 40 -22.72 -67.37 13.34
C PRO A 40 -22.30 -67.75 11.88
N GLY A 41 -21.20 -68.50 11.73
CA GLY A 41 -20.92 -69.43 10.60
C GLY A 41 -19.51 -69.33 9.97
N ILE A 42 -18.45 -69.93 10.55
CA ILE A 42 -17.86 -71.28 10.27
C ILE A 42 -17.00 -71.41 8.99
N ALA A 43 -15.67 -71.58 9.18
CA ALA A 43 -14.79 -72.69 8.70
C ALA A 43 -13.32 -72.19 8.56
N VAL A 44 -12.32 -72.54 9.38
CA VAL A 44 -11.54 -73.80 9.59
C VAL A 44 -10.06 -73.60 9.14
N ALA A 45 -9.15 -73.76 10.12
CA ALA A 45 -7.78 -74.35 10.13
C ALA A 45 -6.71 -73.89 9.08
N ASP A 46 -5.41 -73.81 9.35
CA ASP A 46 -4.56 -74.34 10.43
C ASP A 46 -3.18 -73.61 10.43
N THR A 47 -2.61 -73.40 11.62
CA THR A 47 -1.17 -73.19 11.93
C THR A 47 -0.45 -74.57 12.01
N PRO A 48 0.85 -74.77 12.40
CA PRO A 48 1.84 -73.89 13.07
C PRO A 48 3.37 -74.09 12.74
N ASP A 49 4.20 -73.27 13.41
CA ASP A 49 5.54 -73.50 14.02
C ASP A 49 6.78 -73.92 13.17
N THR A 50 7.98 -73.35 13.36
CA THR A 50 8.89 -73.45 14.54
C THR A 50 10.06 -72.42 14.39
N GLY A 51 10.50 -71.67 15.42
CA GLY A 51 11.58 -71.98 16.39
C GLY A 51 12.94 -71.33 15.98
N SER A 52 13.84 -70.76 16.79
CA SER A 52 14.04 -70.70 18.26
C SER A 52 15.24 -69.79 18.66
N ALA A 53 15.19 -69.20 19.87
CA ALA A 53 16.26 -68.96 20.89
C ALA A 53 17.48 -68.03 20.57
N SER A 54 18.09 -67.21 21.46
CA SER A 54 18.18 -67.12 22.94
C SER A 54 18.92 -65.81 23.38
N GLN A 55 18.72 -65.35 24.63
CA GLN A 55 19.27 -64.13 25.32
C GLN A 55 20.75 -64.26 25.85
N PRO A 56 21.28 -63.45 26.83
CA PRO A 56 21.74 -62.04 26.82
C PRO A 56 23.16 -61.83 27.46
N SER A 57 23.84 -60.66 27.33
CA SER A 57 24.83 -60.15 28.34
C SER A 57 25.27 -58.68 28.09
N ALA A 58 25.62 -57.96 29.17
CA ALA A 58 26.35 -56.67 29.22
C ALA A 58 27.63 -56.84 30.08
N PRO A 59 28.44 -55.82 30.44
CA PRO A 59 29.11 -54.72 29.72
C PRO A 59 30.66 -54.72 29.94
N SER A 60 31.47 -53.91 29.23
CA SER A 60 32.83 -53.49 29.69
C SER A 60 33.43 -52.32 28.89
N GLY A 61 34.14 -51.45 29.62
CA GLY A 61 34.83 -50.24 29.13
C GLY A 61 36.31 -50.44 28.69
N PRO A 62 37.13 -49.36 28.64
CA PRO A 62 38.20 -49.16 27.65
C PRO A 62 39.66 -49.32 28.19
N ARG A 63 40.65 -49.36 27.27
CA ARG A 63 42.12 -49.05 27.42
C ARG A 63 42.80 -49.23 26.03
N SER A 64 43.47 -48.24 25.41
CA SER A 64 44.78 -47.56 25.66
C SER A 64 46.04 -48.33 25.19
N VAL A 65 47.02 -47.54 24.71
CA VAL A 65 48.49 -47.75 24.42
C VAL A 65 48.85 -47.77 22.91
N GLY A 66 49.82 -47.01 22.37
CA GLY A 66 50.74 -46.01 22.90
C GLY A 66 51.85 -45.56 21.91
N THR A 67 52.37 -44.35 22.15
CA THR A 67 53.76 -43.82 21.99
C THR A 67 54.48 -43.71 20.62
N SER A 68 54.94 -42.49 20.28
CA SER A 68 56.39 -42.11 20.26
C SER A 68 56.72 -40.62 20.02
N ARG A 69 57.25 -39.98 21.09
CA ARG A 69 58.47 -39.14 21.25
C ARG A 69 58.91 -37.97 20.32
N ARG A 70 59.29 -36.89 21.06
CA ARG A 70 60.35 -35.83 20.89
C ARG A 70 60.00 -34.65 19.97
N ALA A 71 60.28 -33.38 20.30
CA ALA A 71 61.18 -32.80 21.30
C ALA A 71 60.63 -31.48 21.91
N ALA A 72 61.08 -31.17 23.13
CA ALA A 72 60.85 -29.95 23.87
C ALA A 72 62.00 -28.94 23.67
N HIS A 73 61.71 -27.65 23.81
CA HIS A 73 62.61 -26.71 24.49
C HIS A 73 61.79 -25.69 25.29
N GLU A 74 61.88 -25.81 26.61
CA GLU A 74 61.65 -24.82 27.66
C GLU A 74 62.77 -23.73 27.63
N LEU A 75 62.78 -22.57 28.29
CA LEU A 75 61.94 -21.85 29.26
C LEU A 75 62.45 -20.37 29.31
N SER A 76 61.68 -19.46 29.94
CA SER A 76 62.14 -18.45 30.94
C SER A 76 61.68 -17.00 30.72
N THR A 77 60.56 -16.69 31.39
CA THR A 77 60.31 -15.56 32.32
C THR A 77 61.14 -14.27 32.26
N ALA A 78 60.44 -13.11 32.27
CA ALA A 78 60.48 -12.14 33.37
C ALA A 78 59.38 -11.06 33.25
N ARG A 79 58.54 -10.96 34.31
CA ARG A 79 57.77 -9.76 34.70
C ARG A 79 58.66 -8.91 35.61
N SER A 80 58.49 -7.59 35.60
CA SER A 80 58.75 -6.71 36.75
C SER A 80 57.96 -5.39 36.62
N ASP A 81 57.01 -5.19 37.53
CA ASP A 81 56.46 -3.90 37.92
C ASP A 81 57.46 -3.17 38.84
N VAL A 82 57.58 -1.84 38.73
CA VAL A 82 57.81 -0.93 39.88
C VAL A 82 57.16 0.44 39.60
N THR A 83 56.43 0.93 40.60
CA THR A 83 55.64 2.16 40.66
C THR A 83 56.33 3.28 41.48
N THR A 84 55.96 4.55 41.16
CA THR A 84 56.00 5.81 41.98
C THR A 84 57.35 6.51 42.19
N LYS A 85 57.50 7.86 42.24
CA LYS A 85 56.64 8.91 42.84
C LYS A 85 57.10 10.35 42.46
N SER A 86 56.14 11.20 42.03
CA SER A 86 55.84 12.63 42.33
C SER A 86 56.89 13.74 42.64
N ALA A 87 56.74 14.91 41.99
CA ALA A 87 56.62 16.28 42.56
C ALA A 87 56.33 17.32 41.44
N ARG A 88 55.11 17.86 41.27
CA ARG A 88 54.50 19.09 41.85
C ARG A 88 55.29 20.40 41.64
N THR A 89 54.69 21.34 40.90
CA THR A 89 54.61 22.77 41.28
C THR A 89 53.38 23.44 40.65
N THR A 90 52.73 24.27 41.48
CA THR A 90 51.49 25.03 41.26
C THR A 90 51.81 26.52 41.06
N SER A 91 51.05 27.26 40.24
CA SER A 91 50.43 28.56 40.61
C SER A 91 49.75 29.28 39.43
N THR A 92 48.44 29.49 39.55
CA THR A 92 47.66 30.67 39.08
C THR A 92 47.87 31.85 40.08
N PRO A 93 47.38 33.12 39.89
CA PRO A 93 46.24 33.58 39.06
C PRO A 93 46.32 35.02 38.45
N ARG A 94 45.18 35.42 37.83
CA ARG A 94 44.66 36.78 37.55
C ARG A 94 45.23 37.56 36.36
N SER A 95 44.35 37.91 35.40
CA SER A 95 43.64 39.20 35.40
C SER A 95 42.75 39.37 34.16
N ARG A 96 41.57 39.94 34.40
CA ARG A 96 40.66 40.54 33.41
C ARG A 96 40.77 42.06 33.62
N PRO A 97 40.70 42.90 32.58
CA PRO A 97 39.59 43.87 32.59
C PRO A 97 39.03 44.25 31.20
N ALA A 98 37.79 44.77 31.26
CA ALA A 98 37.19 45.86 30.47
C ALA A 98 37.29 45.84 28.93
N ALA A 99 36.19 45.64 28.21
CA ALA A 99 35.13 46.61 27.89
C ALA A 99 35.50 47.58 26.74
N SER A 100 34.80 47.42 25.62
CA SER A 100 34.48 48.51 24.69
C SER A 100 33.32 48.09 23.78
N ARG A 101 32.12 48.58 24.10
CA ARG A 101 31.07 48.84 23.12
C ARG A 101 31.54 50.01 22.23
N PRO A 102 31.01 50.11 21.01
CA PRO A 102 30.22 51.29 20.73
C PRO A 102 28.81 50.97 20.27
N SER A 103 27.99 51.98 20.53
CA SER A 103 26.57 52.15 20.35
C SER A 103 26.21 52.64 18.94
N VAL A 104 25.05 52.15 18.47
CA VAL A 104 23.98 52.91 17.78
C VAL A 104 24.24 53.38 16.35
N ALA A 105 23.48 52.81 15.43
CA ALA A 105 22.65 53.59 14.51
C ALA A 105 21.34 52.81 14.25
N ARG A 106 20.25 53.30 14.85
CA ARG A 106 18.88 53.01 14.41
C ARG A 106 18.69 53.73 13.08
N GLN A 107 18.23 53.03 12.06
CA GLN A 107 17.52 53.65 10.95
C GLN A 107 16.20 52.90 10.80
N ALA A 108 15.14 53.57 11.27
CA ALA A 108 13.78 53.19 10.98
C ALA A 108 13.55 53.45 9.49
N PHE A 109 12.93 52.50 8.80
CA PHE A 109 12.27 52.75 7.53
C PHE A 109 10.81 52.33 7.68
N ASP A 110 9.97 53.29 7.32
CA ASP A 110 8.53 53.33 7.43
C ASP A 110 7.84 52.21 6.62
N ASP A 111 6.81 51.62 7.23
CA ASP A 111 5.69 51.01 6.51
C ASP A 111 4.85 52.11 5.85
N PRO A 112 4.36 51.92 4.62
CA PRO A 112 3.16 52.58 4.15
C PRO A 112 1.97 51.61 4.14
N VAL A 113 1.02 51.92 5.02
CA VAL A 113 -0.41 51.60 4.88
C VAL A 113 -0.95 52.25 3.60
N PRO A 114 -1.96 51.64 2.96
CA PRO A 114 -3.10 52.46 2.55
C PRO A 114 -4.41 51.87 3.07
N ALA A 115 -5.17 52.73 3.75
CA ALA A 115 -6.57 52.56 4.05
C ALA A 115 -7.37 53.58 3.25
N ASP A 116 -8.67 53.28 3.15
CA ASP A 116 -9.81 54.15 2.82
C ASP A 116 -10.15 54.32 1.32
N SER A 117 -11.40 54.30 0.85
CA SER A 117 -12.72 53.77 1.26
C SER A 117 -13.74 54.28 0.22
N ARG A 118 -14.93 53.63 0.19
CA ARG A 118 -16.29 54.12 -0.18
C ARG A 118 -17.12 52.86 -0.50
N GLU A 119 -17.94 52.31 0.38
CA GLU A 119 -19.15 52.82 1.05
C GLU A 119 -20.29 53.19 0.08
N GLN A 120 -21.37 52.38 0.10
CA GLN A 120 -22.80 52.78 0.13
C GLN A 120 -23.69 51.51 -0.03
N THR A 121 -24.26 50.98 1.06
CA THR A 121 -25.61 51.22 1.64
C THR A 121 -26.79 50.58 0.90
N SER A 122 -27.50 49.71 1.63
CA SER A 122 -28.81 49.10 1.34
C SER A 122 -29.95 50.12 1.17
N PRO A 123 -31.14 49.69 0.70
CA PRO A 123 -32.21 49.40 1.67
C PRO A 123 -33.15 48.23 1.31
N SER A 124 -33.84 47.74 2.34
CA SER A 124 -34.98 46.82 2.35
C SER A 124 -36.30 47.48 1.93
N THR A 125 -37.23 46.75 1.29
CA THR A 125 -38.66 46.60 1.70
C THR A 125 -39.48 45.68 0.77
N ALA A 126 -40.29 44.82 1.41
CA ALA A 126 -41.64 44.34 1.05
C ALA A 126 -41.94 43.66 -0.31
N SER A 127 -42.38 42.39 -0.26
CA SER A 127 -43.82 42.05 -0.23
C SER A 127 -44.03 40.54 -0.23
N ALA A 128 -44.93 40.09 0.65
CA ALA A 128 -45.46 38.74 0.74
C ALA A 128 -46.46 38.44 -0.41
N THR A 129 -46.64 37.15 -0.70
CA THR A 129 -47.97 36.54 -0.77
C THR A 129 -47.94 35.13 -0.20
N ASN A 130 -48.77 34.96 0.83
CA ASN A 130 -49.17 33.74 1.51
C ASN A 130 -49.88 32.74 0.58
N SER A 131 -49.79 31.45 0.91
CA SER A 131 -50.95 30.73 1.48
C SER A 131 -50.50 29.47 2.21
N ALA A 132 -50.56 29.56 3.54
CA ALA A 132 -50.64 28.44 4.46
C ALA A 132 -52.06 27.82 4.40
N VAL A 133 -52.24 26.63 4.95
CA VAL A 133 -52.93 26.41 6.24
C VAL A 133 -53.18 24.91 6.42
N ALA A 134 -52.61 24.36 7.48
CA ALA A 134 -53.20 23.28 8.26
C ALA A 134 -53.91 23.93 9.46
N GLU A 135 -55.13 23.49 9.81
CA GLU A 135 -55.54 23.13 11.19
C GLU A 135 -57.03 22.78 11.30
N GLN A 136 -57.30 21.89 12.27
CA GLN A 136 -58.59 21.36 12.75
C GLN A 136 -59.45 22.44 13.44
N PHE A 137 -60.78 22.24 13.53
CA PHE A 137 -61.56 22.28 14.79
C PHE A 137 -63.04 21.88 14.62
N SER A 138 -63.43 20.83 15.37
CA SER A 138 -64.64 20.54 16.17
C SER A 138 -66.04 21.15 15.88
N MET A 139 -67.06 20.27 15.94
CA MET A 139 -68.31 20.26 16.78
C MET A 139 -69.35 19.36 16.07
N ALA A 140 -70.16 18.45 16.64
CA ALA A 140 -70.68 18.20 17.98
C ALA A 140 -71.23 16.74 18.11
N ASP A 141 -71.36 16.23 19.35
CA ASP A 141 -72.13 15.04 19.80
C ASP A 141 -73.56 15.46 20.26
N PRO A 142 -74.57 14.59 20.59
CA PRO A 142 -74.46 13.25 21.23
C PRO A 142 -75.53 12.16 20.85
N VAL A 143 -75.40 10.93 21.40
CA VAL A 143 -76.38 10.21 22.31
C VAL A 143 -76.09 8.68 22.41
N VAL A 144 -75.58 8.28 23.58
CA VAL A 144 -75.98 7.17 24.52
C VAL A 144 -75.89 5.67 24.12
N ALA A 145 -74.92 4.98 24.79
CA ALA A 145 -74.97 3.73 25.61
C ALA A 145 -75.65 2.43 25.08
N ALA A 146 -75.27 1.18 25.40
CA ALA A 146 -74.26 0.57 26.26
C ALA A 146 -74.26 -0.97 26.03
N VAL A 147 -73.27 -1.63 26.65
CA VAL A 147 -73.29 -2.93 27.33
C VAL A 147 -72.30 -3.97 26.79
N ALA A 148 -71.50 -4.43 27.75
CA ALA A 148 -70.33 -5.27 27.68
C ALA A 148 -70.60 -6.77 27.52
N ALA A 149 -69.55 -7.46 27.08
CA ALA A 149 -69.39 -8.90 26.98
C ALA A 149 -69.53 -9.67 28.31
N PRO A 150 -69.73 -11.00 28.22
CA PRO A 150 -69.15 -11.89 29.22
C PRO A 150 -68.29 -13.02 28.63
N ARG A 151 -67.42 -13.48 29.52
CA ARG A 151 -66.37 -14.50 29.41
C ARG A 151 -66.86 -15.90 29.02
N ALA A 152 -65.90 -16.63 28.45
CA ALA A 152 -65.85 -18.07 28.26
C ALA A 152 -65.90 -18.89 29.56
N VAL A 153 -66.57 -20.05 29.50
CA VAL A 153 -66.39 -21.19 30.42
C VAL A 153 -66.40 -22.51 29.61
N ALA A 154 -65.29 -23.23 29.75
CA ALA A 154 -65.01 -24.67 29.64
C ALA A 154 -65.72 -25.58 28.61
N ALA A 155 -64.88 -26.29 27.85
CA ALA A 155 -65.21 -27.44 27.01
C ALA A 155 -65.48 -28.72 27.83
N PRO A 156 -66.37 -29.62 27.35
CA PRO A 156 -66.35 -31.02 27.72
C PRO A 156 -65.66 -31.89 26.66
N ALA A 157 -65.10 -33.01 27.13
CA ALA A 157 -64.33 -33.98 26.37
C ALA A 157 -65.13 -34.71 25.26
N ARG A 158 -64.39 -35.14 24.23
CA ARG A 158 -64.84 -35.96 23.10
C ARG A 158 -65.27 -37.36 23.56
N PRO A 159 -66.22 -38.00 22.86
CA PRO A 159 -65.85 -39.30 22.31
C PRO A 159 -66.37 -39.56 20.87
N ALA A 160 -65.64 -40.48 20.23
CA ALA A 160 -66.04 -41.40 19.16
C ALA A 160 -66.26 -40.85 17.73
N ALA A 161 -65.31 -41.25 16.86
CA ALA A 161 -65.49 -41.66 15.46
C ALA A 161 -66.75 -41.17 14.72
N ALA A 162 -66.62 -40.06 13.99
CA ALA A 162 -67.45 -39.85 12.82
C ALA A 162 -66.90 -40.75 11.70
N ALA A 163 -67.67 -41.74 11.29
CA ALA A 163 -67.41 -42.51 10.09
C ALA A 163 -67.21 -41.53 8.92
N SER A 164 -66.16 -41.74 8.12
CA SER A 164 -65.95 -40.98 6.89
C SER A 164 -67.07 -41.31 5.92
N LEU A 165 -68.09 -40.47 5.83
CA LEU A 165 -69.09 -40.56 4.77
C LEU A 165 -68.36 -40.39 3.45
N THR A 166 -68.44 -41.40 2.58
CA THR A 166 -67.86 -41.31 1.25
C THR A 166 -68.70 -40.34 0.40
N PRO A 167 -68.13 -39.70 -0.63
CA PRO A 167 -68.89 -38.81 -1.52
C PRO A 167 -70.15 -39.47 -2.11
N THR A 168 -70.08 -40.79 -2.33
CA THR A 168 -71.20 -41.63 -2.76
C THR A 168 -72.33 -41.68 -1.74
N ASP A 169 -72.03 -41.69 -0.44
CA ASP A 169 -73.04 -41.75 0.64
C ASP A 169 -73.82 -40.44 0.77
N ILE A 170 -73.15 -39.31 0.52
CA ILE A 170 -73.75 -37.97 0.55
C ILE A 170 -74.69 -37.78 -0.65
N VAL A 171 -74.24 -38.16 -1.86
CA VAL A 171 -75.04 -38.06 -3.08
C VAL A 171 -76.27 -38.98 -3.01
N THR A 172 -76.11 -40.20 -2.51
CA THR A 172 -77.21 -41.17 -2.37
C THR A 172 -78.22 -40.69 -1.32
N SER A 173 -77.75 -40.10 -0.21
CA SER A 173 -78.61 -39.50 0.81
C SER A 173 -79.38 -38.30 0.27
N LEU A 174 -78.72 -37.39 -0.46
CA LEU A 174 -79.36 -36.19 -1.03
C LEU A 174 -80.42 -36.54 -2.09
N LEU A 175 -80.15 -37.53 -2.96
CA LEU A 175 -81.11 -38.01 -3.96
C LEU A 175 -82.32 -38.70 -3.31
N SER A 176 -82.13 -39.35 -2.15
CA SER A 176 -83.22 -39.98 -1.40
C SER A 176 -84.20 -38.97 -0.78
N LEU A 177 -83.73 -37.77 -0.42
CA LEU A 177 -84.59 -36.66 0.04
C LEU A 177 -85.54 -36.13 -1.05
N PHE A 178 -85.23 -36.36 -2.33
CA PHE A 178 -86.08 -35.99 -3.47
C PHE A 178 -86.82 -37.19 -4.09
N GLY A 179 -86.82 -38.35 -3.42
CA GLY A 179 -87.62 -39.52 -3.82
C GLY A 179 -87.10 -40.31 -5.02
N ILE A 180 -85.88 -40.04 -5.50
CA ILE A 180 -85.29 -40.73 -6.66
C ILE A 180 -84.54 -41.98 -6.18
N LYS A 181 -85.08 -43.19 -6.44
CA LYS A 181 -84.43 -44.47 -6.10
C LYS A 181 -83.94 -45.20 -7.36
N GLY A 182 -82.68 -45.64 -7.35
CA GLY A 182 -82.16 -46.61 -8.32
C GLY A 182 -81.63 -46.05 -9.64
N LEU A 183 -80.83 -44.97 -9.61
CA LEU A 183 -80.06 -44.60 -10.80
C LEU A 183 -78.94 -45.62 -11.07
N PRO A 184 -78.65 -45.96 -12.34
CA PRO A 184 -77.52 -46.82 -12.69
C PRO A 184 -76.18 -46.19 -12.25
N PRO A 185 -75.09 -46.98 -12.12
CA PRO A 185 -73.82 -46.54 -11.53
C PRO A 185 -73.19 -45.33 -12.23
N SER A 186 -73.44 -45.19 -13.53
CA SER A 186 -72.86 -44.19 -14.42
C SER A 186 -73.28 -42.74 -14.10
N PRO A 187 -74.58 -42.41 -13.95
CA PRO A 187 -74.98 -41.06 -13.52
C PRO A 187 -74.62 -40.72 -12.06
N VAL A 188 -74.54 -41.71 -11.15
CA VAL A 188 -74.03 -41.47 -9.78
C VAL A 188 -72.54 -41.16 -9.81
N GLN A 189 -71.74 -41.86 -10.64
CA GLN A 189 -70.33 -41.53 -10.86
C GLN A 189 -70.14 -40.16 -11.52
N LEU A 190 -71.01 -39.78 -12.46
CA LEU A 190 -70.97 -38.47 -13.10
C LEU A 190 -71.25 -37.34 -12.10
N LEU A 191 -72.24 -37.52 -11.23
CA LEU A 191 -72.60 -36.54 -10.19
C LEU A 191 -71.56 -36.48 -9.07
N THR A 192 -70.96 -37.62 -8.71
CA THR A 192 -69.85 -37.70 -7.75
C THR A 192 -68.57 -37.06 -8.33
N GLY A 193 -68.31 -37.24 -9.62
CA GLY A 193 -67.23 -36.57 -10.35
C GLY A 193 -67.45 -35.06 -10.45
N MET A 194 -68.68 -34.60 -10.70
CA MET A 194 -69.00 -33.17 -10.68
C MET A 194 -68.92 -32.57 -9.28
N LEU A 195 -69.34 -33.28 -8.23
CA LEU A 195 -69.14 -32.83 -6.84
C LEU A 195 -67.67 -32.83 -6.43
N ALA A 196 -66.86 -33.77 -6.92
CA ALA A 196 -65.41 -33.78 -6.70
C ALA A 196 -64.72 -32.63 -7.44
N LEU A 197 -65.18 -32.28 -8.65
CA LEU A 197 -64.71 -31.10 -9.39
C LEU A 197 -65.10 -29.81 -8.68
N ILE A 198 -66.38 -29.66 -8.30
CA ILE A 198 -66.88 -28.53 -7.53
C ILE A 198 -66.16 -28.41 -6.18
N ARG A 199 -65.88 -29.52 -5.49
CA ARG A 199 -65.06 -29.52 -4.26
C ARG A 199 -63.62 -29.08 -4.54
N ARG A 200 -63.02 -29.50 -5.66
CA ARG A 200 -61.67 -29.06 -6.09
C ARG A 200 -61.66 -27.56 -6.43
N GLU A 201 -62.66 -27.07 -7.14
CA GLU A 201 -62.82 -25.66 -7.47
C GLU A 201 -63.15 -24.81 -6.22
N ILE A 202 -63.94 -25.33 -5.27
CA ILE A 202 -64.23 -24.66 -3.99
C ILE A 202 -63.00 -24.70 -3.05
N GLU A 203 -62.24 -25.79 -2.98
CA GLU A 203 -60.98 -25.83 -2.21
C GLU A 203 -59.89 -24.94 -2.83
N ALA A 204 -59.84 -24.78 -4.15
CA ALA A 204 -58.96 -23.82 -4.83
C ALA A 204 -59.36 -22.35 -4.60
N VAL A 205 -60.63 -22.08 -4.26
CA VAL A 205 -61.14 -20.74 -3.92
C VAL A 205 -61.05 -20.46 -2.41
N LEU A 206 -61.14 -21.49 -1.56
CA LEU A 206 -61.03 -21.38 -0.09
C LEU A 206 -59.57 -21.45 0.40
N HIS A 207 -58.65 -22.01 -0.38
CA HIS A 207 -57.22 -22.03 -0.13
C HIS A 207 -56.51 -21.38 -1.32
N PRO A 208 -56.28 -20.05 -1.33
CA PRO A 208 -55.34 -19.47 -2.29
C PRO A 208 -54.02 -20.21 -2.08
N GLN A 209 -53.50 -20.85 -3.14
CA GLN A 209 -52.13 -21.35 -3.15
C GLN A 209 -51.27 -20.16 -2.73
N ALA A 210 -50.70 -20.22 -1.52
CA ALA A 210 -49.92 -19.11 -0.99
C ALA A 210 -48.88 -18.78 -2.05
N ALA A 211 -48.94 -17.57 -2.60
CA ALA A 211 -48.00 -17.13 -3.61
C ALA A 211 -46.60 -17.38 -3.05
N VAL A 212 -45.72 -18.00 -3.83
CA VAL A 212 -44.36 -18.25 -3.38
C VAL A 212 -43.67 -16.89 -3.34
N PRO A 213 -43.09 -16.44 -2.21
CA PRO A 213 -42.50 -15.12 -2.15
C PRO A 213 -41.33 -15.02 -3.14
N SER A 214 -41.08 -13.80 -3.60
CA SER A 214 -39.86 -13.49 -4.32
C SER A 214 -38.79 -12.98 -3.36
N VAL A 215 -37.53 -13.36 -3.57
CA VAL A 215 -36.37 -12.90 -2.82
C VAL A 215 -35.58 -11.89 -3.63
N SER A 216 -35.15 -10.82 -2.98
CA SER A 216 -34.30 -9.77 -3.55
C SER A 216 -33.14 -9.47 -2.60
N ILE A 217 -31.99 -9.09 -3.16
CA ILE A 217 -30.83 -8.62 -2.39
C ILE A 217 -30.59 -7.13 -2.70
N THR A 218 -30.15 -6.38 -1.69
CA THR A 218 -29.69 -5.00 -1.84
C THR A 218 -28.35 -4.86 -1.14
N GLY A 219 -27.41 -4.21 -1.80
CA GLY A 219 -26.06 -3.98 -1.27
C GLY A 219 -25.98 -2.70 -0.46
N GLY A 220 -24.77 -2.36 -0.05
CA GLY A 220 -24.50 -1.18 0.77
C GLY A 220 -23.15 -0.57 0.44
N THR A 221 -22.84 0.49 1.17
CA THR A 221 -21.56 1.16 1.13
C THR A 221 -20.98 1.17 2.54
N VAL A 222 -19.68 0.91 2.66
CA VAL A 222 -18.98 1.02 3.93
C VAL A 222 -17.65 1.73 3.72
N LEU A 223 -17.18 2.37 4.78
CA LEU A 223 -15.83 2.87 4.87
C LEU A 223 -14.88 1.69 5.10
N GLU A 224 -13.74 1.69 4.41
CA GLU A 224 -12.70 0.66 4.51
C GLU A 224 -12.12 0.60 5.92
N GLY A 225 -11.64 1.75 6.41
CA GLY A 225 -11.00 1.89 7.71
C GLY A 225 -9.54 1.48 7.68
N ASN A 226 -8.72 2.05 8.57
CA ASN A 226 -7.26 1.96 8.46
C ASN A 226 -6.60 0.63 8.88
N SER A 227 -7.36 -0.32 9.45
CA SER A 227 -6.85 -1.63 9.91
C SER A 227 -7.98 -2.57 10.32
N GLY A 228 -7.70 -3.88 10.33
CA GLY A 228 -8.65 -4.88 10.82
C GLY A 228 -9.75 -5.18 9.79
N THR A 229 -10.97 -5.44 10.26
CA THR A 229 -12.09 -5.72 9.34
C THR A 229 -13.37 -5.00 9.72
N THR A 230 -14.05 -4.42 8.73
CA THR A 230 -15.35 -3.76 8.88
C THR A 230 -16.43 -4.55 8.14
N PRO A 231 -17.57 -4.90 8.76
CA PRO A 231 -18.61 -5.67 8.08
C PRO A 231 -19.42 -4.79 7.12
N LEU A 232 -19.47 -5.17 5.84
CA LEU A 232 -20.40 -4.64 4.86
C LEU A 232 -21.66 -5.52 4.78
N ALA A 233 -22.80 -4.94 5.15
CA ALA A 233 -24.08 -5.63 5.24
C ALA A 233 -24.85 -5.63 3.90
N PHE A 234 -25.28 -6.81 3.45
CA PHE A 234 -26.20 -7.00 2.33
C PHE A 234 -27.55 -7.48 2.86
N THR A 235 -28.62 -6.75 2.53
CA THR A 235 -29.97 -7.10 3.01
C THR A 235 -30.70 -7.96 1.99
N VAL A 236 -31.15 -9.14 2.44
CA VAL A 236 -31.94 -10.09 1.63
C VAL A 236 -33.38 -10.07 2.12
N THR A 237 -34.32 -9.74 1.23
CA THR A 237 -35.74 -9.48 1.57
C THR A 237 -36.68 -10.37 0.77
N LEU A 238 -37.72 -10.91 1.44
CA LEU A 238 -38.87 -11.56 0.80
C LEU A 238 -39.99 -10.56 0.53
N SER A 239 -40.68 -10.67 -0.61
CA SER A 239 -41.81 -9.77 -0.95
C SER A 239 -43.02 -9.91 -0.01
N HIS A 240 -43.14 -11.04 0.68
CA HIS A 240 -44.06 -11.22 1.81
C HIS A 240 -43.59 -12.40 2.69
N ALA A 241 -44.17 -12.51 3.88
CA ALA A 241 -43.89 -13.63 4.78
C ALA A 241 -44.31 -14.98 4.17
N SER A 242 -43.45 -15.98 4.32
CA SER A 242 -43.79 -17.38 4.03
C SER A 242 -44.28 -18.11 5.28
N THR A 243 -45.19 -19.06 5.10
CA THR A 243 -45.61 -20.00 6.17
C THR A 243 -44.67 -21.19 6.31
N THR A 244 -43.72 -21.36 5.40
CA THR A 244 -42.69 -22.40 5.40
C THR A 244 -41.30 -21.78 5.33
N THR A 245 -40.27 -22.55 5.72
CA THR A 245 -38.87 -22.09 5.63
C THR A 245 -38.47 -21.82 4.18
N VAL A 246 -37.85 -20.66 3.95
CA VAL A 246 -37.26 -20.29 2.66
C VAL A 246 -35.75 -20.31 2.79
N THR A 247 -35.04 -20.80 1.78
CA THR A 247 -33.57 -20.75 1.75
C THR A 247 -33.03 -20.32 0.40
N VAL A 248 -31.93 -19.58 0.40
CA VAL A 248 -31.21 -19.15 -0.80
C VAL A 248 -29.71 -19.17 -0.54
N SER A 249 -28.91 -19.66 -1.48
CA SER A 249 -27.44 -19.65 -1.39
C SER A 249 -26.88 -18.32 -1.88
N TYR A 250 -25.67 -17.96 -1.46
CA TYR A 250 -24.97 -16.77 -1.96
C TYR A 250 -23.47 -17.03 -2.14
N THR A 251 -22.84 -16.26 -3.03
CA THR A 251 -21.40 -16.22 -3.27
C THR A 251 -20.95 -14.80 -3.61
N THR A 252 -19.78 -14.38 -3.14
CA THR A 252 -19.12 -13.14 -3.58
C THR A 252 -18.35 -13.34 -4.89
N ALA A 253 -18.15 -12.27 -5.64
CA ALA A 253 -17.26 -12.20 -6.79
C ALA A 253 -16.63 -10.79 -6.88
N ASP A 254 -15.39 -10.75 -7.33
CA ASP A 254 -14.61 -9.52 -7.47
C ASP A 254 -15.25 -8.55 -8.47
N GLY A 255 -14.99 -7.26 -8.26
CA GLY A 255 -15.33 -6.19 -9.19
C GLY A 255 -14.08 -5.37 -9.49
N THR A 256 -14.03 -4.14 -9.00
CA THR A 256 -12.73 -3.43 -8.88
C THR A 256 -12.01 -3.83 -7.58
N ALA A 257 -12.77 -4.20 -6.54
CA ALA A 257 -12.24 -4.81 -5.33
C ALA A 257 -11.97 -6.30 -5.54
N THR A 258 -10.83 -6.75 -5.01
CA THR A 258 -10.19 -8.06 -5.08
C THR A 258 -10.28 -8.79 -3.74
N ALA A 259 -10.80 -10.02 -3.77
CA ALA A 259 -10.86 -10.86 -2.58
C ALA A 259 -9.45 -11.19 -2.02
N GLY A 260 -9.29 -11.04 -0.71
CA GLY A 260 -8.01 -11.23 0.00
C GLY A 260 -7.21 -9.94 0.17
N GLN A 261 -7.52 -8.90 -0.61
CA GLN A 261 -6.95 -7.56 -0.48
C GLN A 261 -7.96 -6.62 0.17
N ASP A 262 -9.12 -6.42 -0.45
CA ASP A 262 -10.06 -5.36 -0.03
C ASP A 262 -11.27 -5.95 0.74
N TYR A 263 -11.54 -7.24 0.53
CA TYR A 263 -12.58 -7.96 1.27
C TYR A 263 -12.28 -9.46 1.37
N THR A 264 -12.90 -10.16 2.32
CA THR A 264 -12.82 -11.62 2.42
C THR A 264 -13.90 -12.29 1.58
N ALA A 265 -13.52 -13.14 0.62
CA ALA A 265 -14.46 -13.93 -0.16
C ALA A 265 -15.40 -14.75 0.75
N SER A 266 -16.70 -14.68 0.49
CA SER A 266 -17.74 -15.27 1.33
C SER A 266 -18.76 -16.03 0.49
N ALA A 267 -19.14 -17.22 0.95
CA ALA A 267 -20.18 -18.04 0.35
C ALA A 267 -20.97 -18.77 1.43
N GLY A 268 -22.27 -18.93 1.24
CA GLY A 268 -23.12 -19.53 2.26
C GLY A 268 -24.58 -19.69 1.87
N LYS A 269 -25.43 -19.88 2.89
CA LYS A 269 -26.87 -20.08 2.73
C LYS A 269 -27.65 -19.22 3.71
N VAL A 270 -28.53 -18.37 3.19
CA VAL A 270 -29.49 -17.59 3.98
C VAL A 270 -30.75 -18.42 4.20
N THR A 271 -31.26 -18.42 5.44
CA THR A 271 -32.48 -19.14 5.83
C THR A 271 -33.47 -18.18 6.48
N PHE A 272 -34.69 -18.12 5.94
CA PHE A 272 -35.83 -17.42 6.53
C PHE A 272 -36.71 -18.44 7.24
N ALA A 273 -36.85 -18.32 8.56
CA ALA A 273 -37.86 -19.06 9.29
C ALA A 273 -39.27 -18.58 8.86
N PRO A 274 -40.32 -19.41 9.05
CA PRO A 274 -41.69 -18.97 8.80
C PRO A 274 -42.00 -17.62 9.47
N GLY A 275 -42.58 -16.68 8.71
CA GLY A 275 -42.88 -15.33 9.18
C GLY A 275 -41.74 -14.30 9.06
N VAL A 276 -40.48 -14.72 8.85
CA VAL A 276 -39.33 -13.81 8.70
C VAL A 276 -39.22 -13.35 7.25
N VAL A 277 -39.03 -12.04 7.04
CA VAL A 277 -38.99 -11.44 5.70
C VAL A 277 -37.67 -10.76 5.36
N SER A 278 -36.76 -10.58 6.32
CA SER A 278 -35.47 -9.91 6.10
C SER A 278 -34.35 -10.68 6.80
N GLN A 279 -33.21 -10.81 6.13
CA GLN A 279 -31.97 -11.36 6.66
C GLN A 279 -30.79 -10.54 6.15
N VAL A 280 -29.65 -10.65 6.84
CA VAL A 280 -28.42 -9.92 6.50
C VAL A 280 -27.30 -10.92 6.21
N ILE A 281 -26.54 -10.64 5.16
CA ILE A 281 -25.24 -11.26 4.88
C ILE A 281 -24.18 -10.21 5.19
N ASP A 282 -23.25 -10.53 6.10
CA ASP A 282 -22.09 -9.68 6.37
C ASP A 282 -20.88 -10.21 5.60
N VAL A 283 -20.23 -9.32 4.85
CA VAL A 283 -18.95 -9.57 4.18
C VAL A 283 -17.90 -8.69 4.85
N SER A 284 -16.81 -9.28 5.32
CA SER A 284 -15.72 -8.54 5.94
C SER A 284 -14.93 -7.76 4.89
N VAL A 285 -14.95 -6.44 4.97
CA VAL A 285 -14.02 -5.53 4.28
C VAL A 285 -12.74 -5.49 5.09
N LEU A 286 -11.60 -5.58 4.42
CA LEU A 286 -10.28 -5.55 5.02
C LEU A 286 -9.83 -4.09 5.02
N GLY A 287 -9.46 -3.57 6.18
CA GLY A 287 -9.04 -2.18 6.30
C GLY A 287 -7.53 -2.03 6.14
N ASP A 288 -7.10 -1.04 5.36
CA ASP A 288 -5.71 -0.63 5.21
C ASP A 288 -5.56 0.88 5.04
N THR A 289 -4.35 1.37 4.72
CA THR A 289 -4.04 2.81 4.65
C THR A 289 -3.69 3.28 3.24
N THR A 290 -3.94 2.45 2.22
CA THR A 290 -3.58 2.69 0.83
C THR A 290 -4.59 3.66 0.23
N VAL A 291 -4.10 4.72 -0.41
CA VAL A 291 -5.02 5.65 -1.10
C VAL A 291 -5.50 5.01 -2.39
N GLU A 292 -6.68 4.43 -2.34
CA GLU A 292 -7.30 3.75 -3.46
C GLU A 292 -8.53 4.52 -3.98
N PRO A 293 -8.97 4.30 -5.23
CA PRO A 293 -10.28 4.77 -5.64
C PRO A 293 -11.38 4.07 -4.82
N THR A 294 -12.60 4.60 -4.86
CA THR A 294 -13.75 3.85 -4.35
C THR A 294 -13.95 2.58 -5.19
N GLU A 295 -14.06 1.43 -4.52
CA GLU A 295 -14.07 0.13 -5.16
C GLU A 295 -15.38 -0.63 -4.96
N THR A 296 -15.58 -1.70 -5.74
CA THR A 296 -16.82 -2.48 -5.73
C THR A 296 -16.58 -3.98 -5.89
N PHE A 297 -17.41 -4.78 -5.24
CA PHE A 297 -17.53 -6.23 -5.47
C PHE A 297 -19.02 -6.64 -5.46
N THR A 298 -19.32 -7.88 -5.84
CA THR A 298 -20.70 -8.34 -6.03
C THR A 298 -21.07 -9.54 -5.16
N VAL A 299 -22.28 -9.57 -4.60
CA VAL A 299 -22.89 -10.76 -3.98
C VAL A 299 -24.02 -11.28 -4.86
N THR A 300 -23.98 -12.57 -5.21
CA THR A 300 -24.98 -13.22 -6.08
C THR A 300 -25.74 -14.33 -5.35
N LEU A 301 -27.07 -14.26 -5.38
CA LEU A 301 -27.99 -15.26 -4.89
C LEU A 301 -28.19 -16.40 -5.90
N SER A 302 -28.30 -17.63 -5.40
CA SER A 302 -28.53 -18.83 -6.22
C SER A 302 -29.34 -19.90 -5.48
N ASN A 303 -29.84 -20.89 -6.22
CA ASN A 303 -30.48 -22.10 -5.68
C ASN A 303 -31.60 -21.82 -4.66
N PRO A 304 -32.63 -21.00 -5.00
CA PRO A 304 -33.71 -20.70 -4.08
C PRO A 304 -34.60 -21.93 -3.84
N SER A 305 -35.09 -22.08 -2.62
CA SER A 305 -36.10 -23.08 -2.25
C SER A 305 -37.18 -22.42 -1.40
N GLY A 306 -38.44 -22.64 -1.77
CA GLY A 306 -39.59 -21.96 -1.14
C GLY A 306 -39.76 -20.49 -1.55
N ALA A 307 -39.02 -20.01 -2.55
CA ALA A 307 -39.10 -18.68 -3.13
C ALA A 307 -38.65 -18.67 -4.60
N THR A 308 -38.91 -17.57 -5.31
CA THR A 308 -38.31 -17.25 -6.62
C THR A 308 -37.33 -16.09 -6.46
N ILE A 309 -36.27 -16.00 -7.27
CA ILE A 309 -35.35 -14.84 -7.21
C ILE A 309 -35.88 -13.73 -8.11
N ALA A 310 -36.16 -12.55 -7.54
CA ALA A 310 -36.50 -11.34 -8.29
C ALA A 310 -35.26 -10.50 -8.60
N THR A 311 -34.37 -10.32 -7.62
CA THR A 311 -33.07 -9.65 -7.80
C THR A 311 -31.98 -10.58 -7.33
N ALA A 312 -31.16 -11.06 -8.28
CA ALA A 312 -30.17 -12.09 -8.03
C ALA A 312 -28.83 -11.54 -7.55
N SER A 313 -28.54 -10.26 -7.72
CA SER A 313 -27.21 -9.70 -7.50
C SER A 313 -27.29 -8.31 -6.90
N ALA A 314 -26.34 -7.98 -6.02
CA ALA A 314 -26.16 -6.67 -5.43
C ALA A 314 -24.67 -6.30 -5.37
N VAL A 315 -24.38 -5.02 -5.59
CA VAL A 315 -23.03 -4.44 -5.51
C VAL A 315 -22.78 -3.96 -4.08
N GLY A 316 -21.64 -4.33 -3.51
CA GLY A 316 -21.06 -3.69 -2.34
C GLY A 316 -20.04 -2.63 -2.78
N THR A 317 -20.04 -1.47 -2.12
CA THR A 317 -19.09 -0.40 -2.38
C THR A 317 -18.21 -0.17 -1.16
N ILE A 318 -16.91 -0.18 -1.36
CA ILE A 318 -15.90 0.15 -0.36
C ILE A 318 -15.42 1.57 -0.68
N THR A 319 -15.73 2.53 0.19
CA THR A 319 -15.27 3.91 0.02
C THR A 319 -13.97 4.09 0.76
N ASN A 320 -12.93 4.46 0.03
CA ASN A 320 -11.65 4.89 0.56
C ASN A 320 -11.82 6.08 1.53
N ASP A 321 -11.30 5.93 2.76
CA ASP A 321 -11.16 6.99 3.77
C ASP A 321 -9.74 7.52 3.94
N ASP A 322 -8.78 6.96 3.22
CA ASP A 322 -7.42 7.45 3.17
C ASP A 322 -7.32 8.67 2.26
N THR A 323 -6.98 9.78 2.91
CA THR A 323 -6.74 11.03 2.21
C THR A 323 -5.33 11.07 1.68
N ALA A 324 -5.18 11.34 0.39
CA ALA A 324 -3.93 11.79 -0.17
C ALA A 324 -3.50 13.08 0.56
N THR A 325 -2.43 13.04 1.37
CA THR A 325 -1.96 14.24 2.06
C THR A 325 -1.53 15.26 1.01
N THR A 326 -2.23 16.40 0.94
CA THR A 326 -1.89 17.49 0.02
C THR A 326 -0.80 18.37 0.65
N PRO A 327 0.43 18.47 0.10
CA PRO A 327 1.43 19.39 0.64
C PRO A 327 1.27 20.78 0.03
N GLY A 328 0.61 21.66 0.78
CA GLY A 328 0.88 23.09 0.75
C GLY A 328 1.92 23.44 1.82
N GLY A 329 3.20 23.10 1.58
CA GLY A 329 4.34 23.51 2.41
C GLY A 329 5.15 22.36 3.02
N THR A 330 6.46 22.32 2.72
CA THR A 330 7.51 21.43 3.26
C THR A 330 7.19 19.93 3.24
N ALA A 331 7.85 19.18 2.36
CA ALA A 331 7.85 17.71 2.37
C ALA A 331 7.95 17.15 3.79
N GLN A 332 7.03 16.28 4.18
CA GLN A 332 7.07 15.61 5.48
C GLN A 332 7.47 14.16 5.23
N TRP A 333 8.76 13.88 5.39
CA TRP A 333 9.22 12.50 5.54
C TRP A 333 8.50 11.88 6.73
N GLY A 334 7.77 10.79 6.50
CA GLY A 334 7.08 10.07 7.54
C GLY A 334 8.02 9.24 8.41
N LYS A 335 7.44 8.47 9.34
CA LYS A 335 8.20 7.50 10.15
C LYS A 335 8.65 6.27 9.37
N ALA A 336 7.92 5.96 8.31
CA ALA A 336 8.19 4.90 7.35
C ALA A 336 7.95 5.46 5.95
N TYR A 337 8.77 5.10 4.98
CA TYR A 337 8.65 5.57 3.60
C TYR A 337 9.39 4.64 2.63
N PHE A 338 9.03 4.72 1.35
CA PHE A 338 9.76 4.13 0.24
C PHE A 338 10.56 5.20 -0.50
N SER A 339 11.88 5.01 -0.62
CA SER A 339 12.80 5.95 -1.28
C SER A 339 13.81 5.17 -2.15
N PRO A 340 13.46 4.81 -3.39
CA PRO A 340 14.33 4.04 -4.26
C PRO A 340 15.56 4.84 -4.71
N TYR A 341 16.65 4.14 -5.03
CA TYR A 341 17.84 4.78 -5.60
C TYR A 341 17.61 5.24 -7.04
N VAL A 342 18.25 6.35 -7.39
CA VAL A 342 18.39 6.85 -8.75
C VAL A 342 19.85 7.22 -9.00
N ASP A 343 20.49 6.61 -9.99
CA ASP A 343 21.82 7.00 -10.45
C ASP A 343 21.78 8.32 -11.25
N MET A 344 22.15 9.42 -10.60
CA MET A 344 22.23 10.76 -11.18
C MET A 344 23.47 10.97 -12.06
N GLY A 345 24.43 10.05 -12.06
CA GLY A 345 25.57 10.04 -12.98
C GLY A 345 25.20 9.56 -14.39
N SER A 346 24.06 8.87 -14.54
CA SER A 346 23.59 8.31 -15.79
C SER A 346 23.31 9.38 -16.87
N TYR A 347 23.53 9.00 -18.14
CA TYR A 347 23.19 9.81 -19.31
C TYR A 347 22.21 9.06 -20.23
N PRO A 348 21.10 9.69 -20.67
CA PRO A 348 20.66 11.05 -20.30
C PRO A 348 20.30 11.16 -18.81
N VAL A 349 20.35 12.39 -18.28
CA VAL A 349 20.04 12.64 -16.85
C VAL A 349 18.64 12.13 -16.53
N PRO A 350 18.46 11.33 -15.46
CA PRO A 350 17.15 10.88 -15.03
C PRO A 350 16.20 12.05 -14.75
N ASN A 351 15.01 12.02 -15.36
CA ASN A 351 13.95 12.98 -15.08
C ASN A 351 13.13 12.48 -13.88
N LEU A 352 13.42 13.03 -12.70
CA LEU A 352 12.83 12.56 -11.44
C LEU A 352 11.31 12.74 -11.41
N LEU A 353 10.78 13.87 -11.91
CA LEU A 353 9.34 14.08 -11.95
C LEU A 353 8.62 13.12 -12.91
N GLN A 354 9.27 12.76 -14.02
CA GLN A 354 8.72 11.77 -14.95
C GLN A 354 8.76 10.35 -14.37
N LEU A 355 9.85 9.97 -13.70
CA LEU A 355 9.94 8.70 -12.98
C LEU A 355 8.88 8.61 -11.89
N ALA A 356 8.70 9.68 -11.12
CA ALA A 356 7.66 9.81 -10.12
C ALA A 356 6.24 9.70 -10.69
N LYS A 357 6.02 10.24 -11.90
CA LYS A 357 4.73 10.11 -12.61
C LYS A 357 4.51 8.70 -13.13
N ALA A 358 5.56 8.04 -13.62
CA ALA A 358 5.49 6.70 -14.17
C ALA A 358 5.29 5.64 -13.07
N TYR A 359 5.92 5.84 -11.92
CA TYR A 359 6.09 4.82 -10.91
C TYR A 359 5.55 5.22 -9.54
N GLY A 360 4.81 6.32 -9.38
CA GLY A 360 4.19 6.71 -8.11
C GLY A 360 5.14 7.13 -6.98
N THR A 361 6.45 7.21 -7.24
CA THR A 361 7.49 7.49 -6.24
C THR A 361 7.49 8.96 -5.84
N SER A 362 7.40 9.25 -4.55
CA SER A 362 7.35 10.62 -4.01
C SER A 362 8.56 11.02 -3.16
N PHE A 363 9.38 10.02 -2.78
CA PHE A 363 10.71 10.19 -2.22
C PHE A 363 11.72 9.43 -3.08
N MET A 364 12.95 9.95 -3.20
CA MET A 364 14.01 9.29 -3.97
C MET A 364 15.37 9.48 -3.30
N THR A 365 16.20 8.44 -3.31
CA THR A 365 17.59 8.50 -2.86
C THR A 365 18.50 8.70 -4.07
N LEU A 366 19.19 9.83 -4.14
CA LEU A 366 19.95 10.23 -5.31
C LEU A 366 21.42 9.86 -5.14
N GLY A 367 21.87 8.88 -5.91
CA GLY A 367 23.23 8.35 -5.90
C GLY A 367 24.03 8.81 -7.12
N PHE A 368 25.35 8.99 -7.06
CA PHE A 368 26.14 9.16 -5.85
C PHE A 368 27.03 10.40 -5.95
N MET A 369 27.18 11.09 -4.83
CA MET A 369 28.20 12.12 -4.67
C MET A 369 29.50 11.52 -4.14
N GLN A 370 30.59 11.80 -4.82
CA GLN A 370 31.92 11.24 -4.55
C GLN A 370 33.00 12.31 -4.65
N ALA A 371 34.22 11.98 -4.23
CA ALA A 371 35.37 12.85 -4.47
C ALA A 371 35.68 12.89 -5.97
N ASP A 372 35.77 14.08 -6.53
CA ASP A 372 36.37 14.28 -7.84
C ASP A 372 37.91 14.28 -7.76
N ALA A 373 38.57 14.45 -8.91
CA ALA A 373 40.02 14.50 -9.00
C ALA A 373 40.66 15.68 -8.24
N ASN A 374 39.88 16.68 -7.82
CA ASN A 374 40.33 17.86 -7.08
C ASN A 374 40.01 17.79 -5.58
N GLY A 375 39.37 16.71 -5.10
CA GLY A 375 38.93 16.58 -3.71
C GLY A 375 37.65 17.38 -3.40
N ASN A 376 36.84 17.67 -4.41
CA ASN A 376 35.52 18.28 -4.28
C ASN A 376 34.42 17.20 -4.35
N LEU A 377 33.24 17.52 -3.81
CA LEU A 377 32.06 16.67 -3.98
C LEU A 377 31.43 16.89 -5.36
N ALA A 378 31.31 15.83 -6.14
CA ALA A 378 30.67 15.86 -7.44
C ALA A 378 29.85 14.59 -7.70
N TRP A 379 28.81 14.70 -8.53
CA TRP A 379 28.05 13.54 -8.99
C TRP A 379 28.95 12.60 -9.79
N ALA A 380 28.88 11.29 -9.48
CA ALA A 380 29.73 10.26 -10.06
C ALA A 380 31.25 10.51 -9.92
N GLY A 381 31.68 11.39 -9.01
CA GLY A 381 33.08 11.77 -8.85
C GLY A 381 33.67 12.52 -10.05
N LEU A 382 32.83 13.11 -10.90
CA LEU A 382 33.26 13.82 -12.09
C LEU A 382 33.29 15.32 -11.81
N ALA A 383 34.45 15.98 -11.91
CA ALA A 383 34.59 17.43 -11.71
C ALA A 383 33.61 18.27 -12.56
N ALA A 384 33.27 17.77 -13.77
CA ALA A 384 32.29 18.39 -14.64
C ALA A 384 30.87 18.40 -14.05
N LEU A 385 30.57 17.53 -13.10
CA LEU A 385 29.28 17.35 -12.44
C LEU A 385 29.30 17.81 -10.97
N GLU A 386 30.21 18.74 -10.61
CA GLU A 386 30.08 19.49 -9.36
C GLU A 386 28.74 20.26 -9.33
N PRO A 387 28.09 20.43 -8.16
CA PRO A 387 26.77 21.07 -8.07
C PRO A 387 26.69 22.50 -8.64
N ASN A 388 27.79 23.23 -8.60
CA ASN A 388 27.91 24.60 -9.12
C ASN A 388 28.50 24.67 -10.54
N SER A 389 28.69 23.51 -11.19
CA SER A 389 29.21 23.43 -12.55
C SER A 389 28.24 24.01 -13.57
N THR A 390 28.78 24.62 -14.63
CA THR A 390 28.01 25.09 -15.80
C THR A 390 27.86 24.02 -16.88
N ASN A 391 28.33 22.80 -16.65
CA ASN A 391 28.16 21.68 -17.57
C ASN A 391 26.66 21.39 -17.74
N GLU A 392 26.23 21.10 -18.98
CA GLU A 392 24.82 20.87 -19.29
C GLU A 392 24.21 19.71 -18.49
N GLN A 393 24.97 18.64 -18.24
CA GLN A 393 24.51 17.51 -17.42
C GLN A 393 24.35 17.92 -15.95
N ALA A 394 25.28 18.68 -15.39
CA ALA A 394 25.18 19.20 -14.01
C ALA A 394 23.96 20.12 -13.83
N VAL A 395 23.75 21.02 -14.81
CA VAL A 395 22.57 21.90 -14.86
C VAL A 395 21.28 21.08 -14.96
N ALA A 396 21.27 20.03 -15.78
CA ALA A 396 20.12 19.15 -15.92
C ALA A 396 19.83 18.33 -14.65
N ILE A 397 20.85 17.87 -13.92
CA ILE A 397 20.69 17.22 -12.61
C ILE A 397 20.02 18.18 -11.63
N ASN A 398 20.54 19.40 -11.50
CA ASN A 398 19.97 20.43 -10.61
C ASN A 398 18.52 20.76 -11.00
N ALA A 399 18.23 20.89 -12.29
CA ALA A 399 16.89 21.16 -12.79
C ALA A 399 15.91 20.01 -12.50
N SER A 400 16.36 18.76 -12.67
CA SER A 400 15.55 17.57 -12.39
C SER A 400 15.16 17.49 -10.90
N ILE A 401 16.12 17.72 -10.00
CA ILE A 401 15.89 17.77 -8.54
C ILE A 401 14.95 18.92 -8.18
N ALA A 402 15.22 20.13 -8.67
CA ALA A 402 14.41 21.31 -8.36
C ALA A 402 12.96 21.14 -8.83
N THR A 403 12.76 20.59 -10.03
CA THR A 403 11.42 20.36 -10.61
C THR A 403 10.64 19.31 -9.81
N PHE A 404 11.29 18.20 -9.43
CA PHE A 404 10.66 17.17 -8.60
C PHE A 404 10.29 17.70 -7.21
N LYS A 405 11.17 18.46 -6.57
CA LYS A 405 10.88 19.09 -5.28
C LYS A 405 9.78 20.15 -5.38
N ALA A 406 9.75 20.94 -6.45
CA ALA A 406 8.69 21.92 -6.70
C ALA A 406 7.32 21.26 -6.92
N ALA A 407 7.30 20.03 -7.44
CA ALA A 407 6.09 19.23 -7.54
C ALA A 407 5.62 18.63 -6.21
N GLY A 408 6.38 18.77 -5.11
CA GLY A 408 6.03 18.22 -3.80
C GLY A 408 6.77 16.93 -3.44
N GLY A 409 7.68 16.47 -4.30
CA GLY A 409 8.58 15.37 -3.98
C GLY A 409 9.68 15.82 -3.03
N ASP A 410 10.42 14.87 -2.45
CA ASP A 410 11.66 15.20 -1.75
C ASP A 410 12.72 14.14 -1.94
N VAL A 411 13.96 14.51 -1.67
CA VAL A 411 15.11 13.70 -2.01
C VAL A 411 16.06 13.54 -0.84
N MET A 412 16.65 12.35 -0.76
CA MET A 412 17.81 12.05 0.06
C MET A 412 19.04 12.06 -0.84
N ILE A 413 20.13 12.71 -0.44
CA ILE A 413 21.37 12.68 -1.22
C ILE A 413 22.28 11.60 -0.65
N SER A 414 22.71 10.66 -1.50
CA SER A 414 23.62 9.58 -1.13
C SER A 414 25.07 9.89 -1.51
N PHE A 415 25.97 9.69 -0.55
CA PHE A 415 27.41 9.80 -0.71
C PHE A 415 28.06 8.42 -0.79
N GLY A 416 29.05 8.25 -1.68
CA GLY A 416 29.81 7.02 -1.79
C GLY A 416 29.34 6.12 -2.94
N GLY A 417 28.91 4.90 -2.62
CA GLY A 417 28.60 3.83 -3.58
C GLY A 417 29.83 2.96 -3.93
N GLN A 418 29.57 1.88 -4.68
CA GLN A 418 30.53 0.80 -4.96
C GLN A 418 31.80 1.25 -5.69
N ALA A 419 31.65 2.23 -6.60
CA ALA A 419 32.72 2.72 -7.46
C ALA A 419 33.20 4.11 -7.05
N GLY A 420 34.46 4.43 -7.37
CA GLY A 420 35.07 5.74 -7.14
C GLY A 420 35.72 5.88 -5.75
N THR A 421 35.96 7.12 -5.33
CA THR A 421 36.57 7.42 -4.02
C THR A 421 35.59 8.22 -3.19
N SER A 422 35.24 7.72 -2.01
CA SER A 422 34.40 8.49 -1.10
C SER A 422 35.11 9.78 -0.65
N ILE A 423 34.36 10.85 -0.42
CA ILE A 423 34.93 12.12 0.02
C ILE A 423 35.68 12.00 1.37
N ALA A 424 35.22 11.10 2.24
CA ALA A 424 35.88 10.82 3.51
C ALA A 424 37.25 10.16 3.32
N GLN A 425 37.39 9.22 2.36
CA GLN A 425 38.67 8.62 2.01
C GLN A 425 39.63 9.64 1.41
N ALA A 426 39.15 10.47 0.48
CA ALA A 426 39.97 11.54 -0.10
C ALA A 426 40.51 12.47 1.00
N TYR A 427 39.63 12.97 1.88
CA TYR A 427 40.02 13.91 2.93
C TYR A 427 40.94 13.28 3.96
N ALA A 428 40.72 12.02 4.33
CA ALA A 428 41.60 11.28 5.23
C ALA A 428 43.01 11.12 4.63
N SER A 429 43.10 10.78 3.34
CA SER A 429 44.37 10.64 2.63
C SER A 429 45.14 11.95 2.47
N GLU A 430 44.43 13.06 2.36
CA GLU A 430 44.98 14.42 2.27
C GLU A 430 45.29 15.06 3.64
N GLY A 431 44.92 14.40 4.74
CA GLY A 431 45.08 14.93 6.09
C GLY A 431 44.17 16.14 6.39
N ARG A 432 43.04 16.26 5.70
CA ARG A 432 42.04 17.30 5.92
C ARG A 432 41.24 17.05 7.20
N SER A 433 40.68 18.11 7.76
CA SER A 433 40.02 18.03 9.06
C SER A 433 38.57 17.54 8.96
N ALA A 434 38.03 17.00 10.06
CA ALA A 434 36.61 16.65 10.16
C ALA A 434 35.70 17.88 9.96
N GLN A 435 36.17 19.08 10.30
CA GLN A 435 35.42 20.32 10.07
C GLN A 435 35.34 20.66 8.58
N ASP A 436 36.41 20.43 7.82
CA ASP A 436 36.39 20.63 6.36
C ASP A 436 35.38 19.68 5.71
N LEU A 437 35.35 18.42 6.15
CA LEU A 437 34.41 17.42 5.66
C LEU A 437 32.96 17.77 6.05
N ALA A 438 32.73 18.21 7.29
CA ALA A 438 31.41 18.69 7.73
C ALA A 438 30.91 19.89 6.92
N ASN A 439 31.82 20.82 6.56
CA ASN A 439 31.50 21.96 5.71
C ASN A 439 31.13 21.51 4.29
N ALA A 440 31.80 20.50 3.74
CA ALA A 440 31.49 19.92 2.43
C ALA A 440 30.09 19.28 2.42
N TYR A 441 29.72 18.50 3.45
CA TYR A 441 28.38 17.97 3.59
C TYR A 441 27.32 19.06 3.78
N ALA A 442 27.61 20.08 4.59
CA ALA A 442 26.70 21.21 4.78
C ALA A 442 26.47 22.00 3.48
N ALA A 443 27.48 22.09 2.61
CA ALA A 443 27.33 22.73 1.30
C ALA A 443 26.31 21.98 0.42
N VAL A 444 26.31 20.65 0.44
CA VAL A 444 25.32 19.83 -0.28
C VAL A 444 23.92 20.01 0.30
N VAL A 445 23.78 19.95 1.63
CA VAL A 445 22.52 20.24 2.34
C VAL A 445 21.93 21.58 1.91
N ASN A 446 22.75 22.62 1.90
CA ASN A 446 22.33 23.97 1.52
C ASN A 446 22.02 24.10 0.02
N THR A 447 22.78 23.43 -0.84
CA THR A 447 22.62 23.51 -2.29
C THR A 447 21.28 22.92 -2.75
N TYR A 448 20.91 21.75 -2.19
CA TYR A 448 19.69 21.04 -2.60
C TYR A 448 18.52 21.24 -1.64
N GLY A 449 18.73 21.97 -0.54
CA GLY A 449 17.71 22.17 0.50
C GLY A 449 17.17 20.86 1.04
N VAL A 450 18.05 19.90 1.33
CA VAL A 450 17.68 18.54 1.78
C VAL A 450 17.86 18.39 3.29
N THR A 451 17.01 17.60 3.92
CA THR A 451 17.13 17.25 5.34
C THR A 451 17.55 15.81 5.57
N HIS A 452 17.66 15.00 4.51
CA HIS A 452 18.04 13.60 4.58
C HIS A 452 19.31 13.36 3.78
N LEU A 453 20.30 12.75 4.42
CA LEU A 453 21.54 12.32 3.80
C LEU A 453 21.71 10.82 4.02
N ASP A 454 22.20 10.15 2.99
CA ASP A 454 22.61 8.75 3.03
C ASP A 454 24.11 8.65 2.82
N PHE A 455 24.78 7.76 3.56
CA PHE A 455 26.17 7.43 3.35
C PHE A 455 26.25 5.96 2.99
N ASP A 456 26.39 5.71 1.70
CA ASP A 456 26.59 4.40 1.13
C ASP A 456 28.08 4.04 1.17
N ILE A 457 28.46 3.28 2.20
CA ILE A 457 29.85 3.00 2.54
C ILE A 457 30.17 1.56 2.20
N GLU A 458 30.81 1.37 1.05
CA GLU A 458 31.04 0.07 0.44
C GLU A 458 32.51 -0.18 0.09
N GLY A 459 32.79 -1.38 -0.44
CA GLY A 459 34.08 -1.73 -1.00
C GLY A 459 35.24 -1.52 -0.02
N ALA A 460 36.29 -0.83 -0.45
CA ALA A 460 37.43 -0.54 0.41
C ALA A 460 37.13 0.51 1.50
N ALA A 461 36.07 1.33 1.35
CA ALA A 461 35.74 2.40 2.29
C ALA A 461 35.21 1.85 3.62
N VAL A 462 34.41 0.77 3.57
CA VAL A 462 33.82 0.16 4.77
C VAL A 462 34.87 -0.39 5.74
N ALA A 463 36.06 -0.73 5.23
CA ALA A 463 37.16 -1.30 6.00
C ALA A 463 38.31 -0.31 6.26
N ASP A 464 38.16 0.99 5.92
CA ASP A 464 39.20 2.01 6.12
C ASP A 464 38.97 2.80 7.43
N PRO A 465 39.75 2.53 8.50
CA PRO A 465 39.50 3.14 9.81
C PRO A 465 39.69 4.66 9.81
N ALA A 466 40.55 5.19 8.94
CA ALA A 466 40.86 6.62 8.93
C ALA A 466 39.68 7.42 8.38
N SER A 467 39.11 7.00 7.25
CA SER A 467 37.92 7.64 6.69
C SER A 467 36.68 7.46 7.55
N ILE A 468 36.49 6.29 8.17
CA ILE A 468 35.35 6.02 9.07
C ILE A 468 35.39 6.95 10.30
N ALA A 469 36.56 7.09 10.93
CA ALA A 469 36.73 7.97 12.09
C ALA A 469 36.54 9.45 11.70
N LEU A 470 37.09 9.87 10.56
CA LEU A 470 36.95 11.23 10.04
C LEU A 470 35.48 11.54 9.72
N ASN A 471 34.79 10.63 9.03
CA ASN A 471 33.38 10.76 8.68
C ASN A 471 32.53 10.90 9.95
N SER A 472 32.71 10.00 10.92
CA SER A 472 31.95 10.02 12.18
C SER A 472 32.08 11.36 12.92
N GLN A 473 33.28 11.92 12.98
CA GLN A 473 33.52 13.25 13.57
C GLN A 473 32.86 14.36 12.76
N ALA A 474 32.93 14.30 11.43
CA ALA A 474 32.33 15.28 10.53
C ALA A 474 30.80 15.29 10.64
N LEU A 475 30.17 14.13 10.74
CA LEU A 475 28.72 14.02 10.89
C LEU A 475 28.21 14.57 12.24
N ALA A 476 28.97 14.36 13.32
CA ALA A 476 28.64 14.97 14.61
C ALA A 476 28.73 16.50 14.56
N LEU A 477 29.72 17.05 13.83
CA LEU A 477 29.84 18.49 13.58
C LEU A 477 28.71 19.01 12.68
N LEU A 478 28.35 18.25 11.64
CA LEU A 478 27.25 18.58 10.74
C LEU A 478 25.93 18.69 11.50
N GLN A 479 25.55 17.68 12.29
CA GLN A 479 24.31 17.71 13.05
C GLN A 479 24.29 18.78 14.15
N LYS A 480 25.47 19.16 14.67
CA LYS A 480 25.56 20.30 15.58
C LYS A 480 25.24 21.63 14.88
N ALA A 481 25.60 21.76 13.61
CA ALA A 481 25.32 22.96 12.81
C ALA A 481 23.91 22.93 12.18
N ASN A 482 23.44 21.75 11.78
CA ASN A 482 22.17 21.48 11.11
C ASN A 482 21.41 20.38 11.88
N PRO A 483 20.74 20.72 13.00
CA PRO A 483 20.13 19.74 13.89
C PRO A 483 18.97 18.95 13.28
N ASP A 484 18.39 19.45 12.19
CA ASP A 484 17.28 18.81 11.47
C ASP A 484 17.75 17.78 10.43
N VAL A 485 19.07 17.66 10.18
CA VAL A 485 19.61 16.70 9.23
C VAL A 485 19.54 15.28 9.81
N GLN A 486 18.80 14.44 9.12
CA GLN A 486 18.70 13.01 9.34
C GLN A 486 19.76 12.27 8.51
N ILE A 487 20.41 11.30 9.16
CA ILE A 487 21.54 10.57 8.58
C ILE A 487 21.21 9.08 8.53
N TRP A 488 21.23 8.53 7.33
CA TRP A 488 21.19 7.10 7.08
C TRP A 488 22.57 6.59 6.69
N TYR A 489 22.89 5.37 7.11
CA TYR A 489 24.01 4.61 6.58
C TYR A 489 23.49 3.46 5.74
N THR A 490 23.95 3.36 4.50
CA THR A 490 23.70 2.22 3.63
C THR A 490 24.95 1.35 3.60
N LEU A 491 24.81 0.08 3.99
CA LEU A 491 25.94 -0.80 4.28
C LEU A 491 25.78 -2.20 3.68
N PRO A 492 26.88 -2.83 3.23
CA PRO A 492 26.86 -4.23 2.79
C PRO A 492 26.46 -5.16 3.92
N VAL A 493 25.66 -6.17 3.59
CA VAL A 493 25.10 -7.11 4.57
C VAL A 493 25.24 -8.54 4.06
N LEU A 494 25.24 -9.50 4.99
CA LEU A 494 24.99 -10.91 4.70
C LEU A 494 23.62 -11.29 5.28
N PRO A 495 23.04 -12.46 4.96
CA PRO A 495 21.85 -12.95 5.67
C PRO A 495 22.06 -13.00 7.19
N THR A 496 23.32 -13.18 7.64
CA THR A 496 23.74 -13.16 9.05
C THR A 496 23.92 -11.76 9.67
N GLY A 497 23.58 -10.70 8.93
CA GLY A 497 23.68 -9.29 9.34
C GLY A 497 24.93 -8.58 8.81
N LEU A 498 25.24 -7.44 9.41
CA LEU A 498 26.43 -6.65 9.07
C LEU A 498 27.71 -7.43 9.40
N THR A 499 28.73 -7.24 8.57
CA THR A 499 30.10 -7.71 8.85
C THR A 499 30.71 -6.93 10.01
N ALA A 500 31.87 -7.37 10.50
CA ALA A 500 32.61 -6.64 11.54
C ALA A 500 32.94 -5.20 11.13
N ASP A 501 33.27 -4.99 9.85
CA ASP A 501 33.57 -3.67 9.31
C ASP A 501 32.31 -2.78 9.28
N GLY A 502 31.18 -3.30 8.82
CA GLY A 502 29.89 -2.59 8.86
C GLY A 502 29.46 -2.22 10.28
N LEU A 503 29.64 -3.14 11.25
CA LEU A 503 29.38 -2.83 12.66
C LEU A 503 30.32 -1.75 13.21
N ASN A 504 31.58 -1.73 12.79
CA ASN A 504 32.55 -0.70 13.17
C ASN A 504 32.19 0.68 12.62
N VAL A 505 31.62 0.76 11.41
CA VAL A 505 31.09 2.01 10.85
C VAL A 505 30.01 2.61 11.76
N VAL A 506 29.03 1.80 12.18
CA VAL A 506 27.95 2.24 13.07
C VAL A 506 28.49 2.57 14.47
N ASP A 507 29.36 1.73 15.04
CA ASP A 507 29.95 1.94 16.37
C ASP A 507 30.77 3.23 16.44
N SER A 508 31.53 3.53 15.38
CA SER A 508 32.31 4.77 15.27
C SER A 508 31.40 6.01 15.25
N ALA A 509 30.28 5.96 14.53
CA ALA A 509 29.32 7.07 14.49
C ALA A 509 28.65 7.30 15.85
N LEU A 510 28.18 6.24 16.51
CA LEU A 510 27.59 6.32 17.84
C LEU A 510 28.60 6.83 18.88
N SER A 511 29.85 6.36 18.82
CA SER A 511 30.94 6.82 19.68
C SER A 511 31.26 8.31 19.50
N ALA A 512 31.14 8.82 18.27
CA ALA A 512 31.30 10.25 17.97
C ALA A 512 30.08 11.11 18.37
N GLY A 513 28.97 10.47 18.78
CA GLY A 513 27.74 11.16 19.18
C GLY A 513 26.81 11.51 18.02
N VAL A 514 26.97 10.86 16.87
CA VAL A 514 26.07 11.00 15.72
C VAL A 514 24.72 10.38 16.06
N LYS A 515 23.64 11.10 15.72
CA LYS A 515 22.27 10.58 15.77
C LYS A 515 21.89 10.03 14.41
N LEU A 516 21.97 8.72 14.25
CA LEU A 516 21.53 8.06 13.03
C LEU A 516 20.00 7.97 13.01
N ALA A 517 19.40 8.30 11.86
CA ALA A 517 18.00 8.02 11.58
C ALA A 517 17.78 6.51 11.40
N GLY A 518 18.73 5.84 10.75
CA GLY A 518 18.76 4.40 10.69
C GLY A 518 19.96 3.83 9.93
N VAL A 519 19.96 2.51 9.80
CA VAL A 519 20.91 1.73 9.01
C VAL A 519 20.12 0.96 7.96
N ASN A 520 20.39 1.27 6.71
CA ASN A 520 19.85 0.65 5.52
C ASN A 520 20.78 -0.48 5.06
N VAL A 521 20.25 -1.69 4.93
CA VAL A 521 21.06 -2.84 4.50
C VAL A 521 20.91 -3.07 3.00
N MET A 522 22.03 -3.25 2.31
CA MET A 522 22.04 -3.66 0.91
C MET A 522 21.82 -5.16 0.82
N ALA A 523 20.56 -5.55 0.75
CA ALA A 523 20.09 -6.92 0.73
C ALA A 523 20.26 -7.57 -0.65
N MET A 524 21.50 -7.62 -1.14
CA MET A 524 21.90 -8.02 -2.47
C MET A 524 23.34 -8.56 -2.48
N ASP A 525 23.69 -9.28 -3.55
CA ASP A 525 25.05 -9.72 -3.89
C ASP A 525 25.79 -10.45 -2.75
N TYR A 526 25.08 -11.35 -2.07
CA TYR A 526 25.60 -12.09 -0.92
C TYR A 526 26.68 -13.11 -1.32
N GLY A 527 26.53 -13.70 -2.50
CA GLY A 527 27.31 -14.82 -2.99
C GLY A 527 26.81 -16.18 -2.51
N GLU A 528 26.94 -17.19 -3.37
CA GLU A 528 26.43 -18.56 -3.16
C GLU A 528 26.91 -19.23 -1.87
N SER A 529 28.05 -18.83 -1.31
CA SER A 529 28.53 -19.36 -0.04
C SER A 529 27.73 -18.86 1.16
N ALA A 530 27.23 -17.63 1.09
CA ALA A 530 26.49 -16.99 2.17
C ALA A 530 24.98 -17.10 1.98
N ALA A 531 24.51 -17.06 0.73
CA ALA A 531 23.11 -17.19 0.35
C ALA A 531 22.96 -18.17 -0.82
N PRO A 532 22.98 -19.50 -0.56
CA PRO A 532 22.78 -20.49 -1.62
C PRO A 532 21.47 -20.25 -2.36
N THR A 533 21.49 -20.25 -3.70
CA THR A 533 20.27 -20.11 -4.54
C THR A 533 19.84 -21.44 -5.14
N SER A 534 20.63 -22.50 -4.93
CA SER A 534 20.36 -23.86 -5.37
C SER A 534 20.74 -24.90 -4.32
N GLY A 535 20.13 -26.08 -4.40
CA GLY A 535 20.34 -27.17 -3.45
C GLY A 535 19.44 -27.11 -2.21
N PRO A 536 19.70 -27.95 -1.19
CA PRO A 536 18.76 -28.20 -0.09
C PRO A 536 18.59 -27.03 0.88
N ASN A 537 19.52 -26.07 0.88
CA ASN A 537 19.48 -24.88 1.74
C ASN A 537 19.11 -23.61 0.96
N ALA A 538 18.67 -23.75 -0.29
CA ALA A 538 18.34 -22.61 -1.12
C ALA A 538 17.12 -21.86 -0.56
N GLN A 539 17.19 -20.53 -0.57
CA GLN A 539 16.06 -19.66 -0.28
C GLN A 539 15.89 -18.64 -1.42
N THR A 540 14.76 -17.94 -1.42
CA THR A 540 14.56 -16.83 -2.35
C THR A 540 15.33 -15.60 -1.89
N MET A 541 15.59 -14.66 -2.79
CA MET A 541 16.27 -13.42 -2.43
C MET A 541 15.46 -12.58 -1.44
N GLY A 542 14.12 -12.64 -1.47
CA GLY A 542 13.26 -12.01 -0.48
C GLY A 542 13.43 -12.60 0.92
N ALA A 543 13.56 -13.91 1.03
CA ALA A 543 13.83 -14.57 2.32
C ALA A 543 15.19 -14.16 2.90
N TYR A 544 16.24 -14.11 2.08
CA TYR A 544 17.55 -13.63 2.52
C TYR A 544 17.55 -12.14 2.88
N ALA A 545 16.79 -11.31 2.16
CA ALA A 545 16.61 -9.90 2.51
C ALA A 545 15.98 -9.74 3.91
N ILE A 546 14.92 -10.49 4.20
CA ILE A 546 14.26 -10.53 5.52
C ILE A 546 15.24 -11.02 6.60
N GLU A 547 15.95 -12.12 6.36
CA GLU A 547 16.94 -12.68 7.30
C GLU A 547 18.06 -11.67 7.63
N SER A 548 18.55 -10.96 6.61
CA SER A 548 19.57 -9.92 6.79
C SER A 548 19.08 -8.74 7.66
N ALA A 549 17.81 -8.35 7.51
CA ALA A 549 17.19 -7.29 8.29
C ALA A 549 16.99 -7.71 9.76
N GLU A 550 16.50 -8.94 10.01
CA GLU A 550 16.37 -9.51 11.36
C GLU A 550 17.70 -9.64 12.08
N SER A 551 18.70 -10.18 11.39
CA SER A 551 20.05 -10.32 11.93
C SER A 551 20.66 -8.96 12.26
N THR A 552 20.52 -7.98 11.36
CA THR A 552 21.01 -6.62 11.58
C THR A 552 20.29 -5.93 12.73
N TYR A 553 18.96 -6.07 12.83
CA TYR A 553 18.18 -5.54 13.94
C TYR A 553 18.68 -6.07 15.29
N SER A 554 18.95 -7.37 15.39
CA SER A 554 19.51 -8.01 16.60
C SER A 554 20.90 -7.47 16.95
N GLN A 555 21.79 -7.38 15.96
CA GLN A 555 23.14 -6.84 16.13
C GLN A 555 23.11 -5.38 16.60
N LEU A 556 22.32 -4.54 15.94
CA LEU A 556 22.24 -3.11 16.23
C LEU A 556 21.50 -2.82 17.52
N THR A 557 20.48 -3.59 17.90
CA THR A 557 19.88 -3.51 19.24
C THR A 557 20.94 -3.70 20.33
N THR A 558 21.82 -4.70 20.16
CA THR A 558 22.92 -4.94 21.10
C THR A 558 23.95 -3.81 21.07
N LEU A 559 24.28 -3.29 19.88
CA LEU A 559 25.27 -2.23 19.73
C LEU A 559 24.79 -0.90 20.32
N TYR A 560 23.58 -0.45 19.99
CA TYR A 560 22.99 0.78 20.52
C TYR A 560 22.85 0.74 22.04
N ALA A 561 22.49 -0.43 22.61
CA ALA A 561 22.42 -0.59 24.06
C ALA A 561 23.77 -0.35 24.76
N LYS A 562 24.91 -0.69 24.12
CA LYS A 562 26.24 -0.36 24.66
C LYS A 562 26.49 1.15 24.76
N HIS A 563 25.86 1.92 23.88
CA HIS A 563 25.88 3.38 23.86
C HIS A 563 24.75 4.01 24.67
N GLY A 564 23.95 3.21 25.39
CA GLY A 564 22.82 3.69 26.19
C GLY A 564 21.65 4.21 25.35
N GLN A 565 21.56 3.79 24.08
CA GLN A 565 20.49 4.16 23.15
C GLN A 565 19.57 2.97 22.88
N ASN A 566 18.33 3.26 22.49
CA ASN A 566 17.40 2.25 22.00
C ASN A 566 17.47 2.18 20.48
N PHE A 567 17.26 0.98 19.94
CA PHE A 567 17.14 0.74 18.51
C PHE A 567 15.78 0.09 18.25
N ALA A 568 15.08 0.56 17.22
CA ALA A 568 13.76 0.07 16.83
C ALA A 568 13.75 -0.34 15.36
N TRP A 569 12.73 -1.09 14.94
CA TRP A 569 12.54 -1.45 13.54
C TRP A 569 12.45 -0.24 12.62
N SER A 570 11.93 0.89 13.12
CA SER A 570 11.91 2.16 12.39
C SER A 570 13.31 2.75 12.10
N ASN A 571 14.38 2.15 12.66
CA ASN A 571 15.77 2.51 12.37
C ASN A 571 16.44 1.52 11.40
N ILE A 572 15.69 0.54 10.87
CA ILE A 572 16.16 -0.34 9.80
C ILE A 572 15.65 0.18 8.47
N GLY A 573 16.51 0.14 7.46
CA GLY A 573 16.14 0.23 6.05
C GLY A 573 16.55 -1.04 5.31
N VAL A 574 15.86 -1.39 4.23
CA VAL A 574 16.22 -2.54 3.38
C VAL A 574 16.22 -2.12 1.92
N THR A 575 17.34 -2.35 1.24
CA THR A 575 17.54 -2.08 -0.19
C THR A 575 17.94 -3.36 -0.90
N PRO A 576 17.02 -4.10 -1.53
CA PRO A 576 17.37 -5.14 -2.49
C PRO A 576 17.80 -4.56 -3.84
N MET A 577 18.49 -5.36 -4.64
CA MET A 577 18.71 -5.08 -6.06
C MET A 577 17.59 -5.76 -6.86
N LEU A 578 16.92 -5.02 -7.75
CA LEU A 578 15.75 -5.54 -8.47
C LEU A 578 16.11 -6.62 -9.50
N GLY A 579 15.30 -7.66 -9.67
CA GLY A 579 15.54 -8.66 -10.70
C GLY A 579 16.91 -9.35 -10.58
N VAL A 580 17.62 -9.51 -11.68
CA VAL A 580 18.93 -10.21 -11.71
C VAL A 580 20.01 -9.31 -11.09
N ASN A 581 20.63 -9.78 -10.01
CA ASN A 581 21.73 -9.07 -9.34
C ASN A 581 23.05 -9.22 -10.10
N ASP A 582 24.15 -8.65 -9.60
CA ASP A 582 25.48 -8.82 -10.20
C ASP A 582 25.92 -10.28 -10.19
N ILE A 583 25.43 -11.03 -9.20
CA ILE A 583 25.51 -12.49 -9.16
C ILE A 583 24.31 -13.08 -9.89
N SER A 584 24.52 -13.61 -11.09
CA SER A 584 23.42 -14.01 -12.01
C SER A 584 22.45 -15.07 -11.47
N THR A 585 22.83 -15.80 -10.43
CA THR A 585 21.98 -16.79 -9.75
C THR A 585 21.07 -16.15 -8.69
N GLU A 586 21.41 -14.95 -8.23
CA GLU A 586 20.61 -14.15 -7.33
C GLU A 586 19.61 -13.32 -8.13
N VAL A 587 18.32 -13.63 -7.97
CA VAL A 587 17.23 -12.97 -8.68
C VAL A 587 16.17 -12.55 -7.68
N PHE A 588 16.03 -11.24 -7.46
CA PHE A 588 14.99 -10.65 -6.62
C PHE A 588 13.72 -10.40 -7.45
N THR A 589 12.69 -11.21 -7.22
CA THR A 589 11.44 -11.17 -8.01
C THR A 589 10.42 -10.20 -7.44
N VAL A 590 9.35 -9.90 -8.20
CA VAL A 590 8.22 -9.10 -7.68
C VAL A 590 7.54 -9.79 -6.48
N ALA A 591 7.53 -11.12 -6.44
CA ALA A 591 7.03 -11.87 -5.29
C ALA A 591 7.93 -11.70 -4.05
N ASP A 592 9.26 -11.59 -4.24
CA ASP A 592 10.19 -11.27 -3.16
C ASP A 592 9.98 -9.84 -2.64
N ALA A 593 9.70 -8.89 -3.54
CA ALA A 593 9.32 -7.53 -3.16
C ALA A 593 8.07 -7.53 -2.28
N GLN A 594 7.03 -8.28 -2.65
CA GLN A 594 5.80 -8.38 -1.87
C GLN A 594 6.05 -9.02 -0.49
N ALA A 595 6.89 -10.05 -0.42
CA ALA A 595 7.25 -10.67 0.85
C ALA A 595 8.00 -9.69 1.77
N LEU A 596 8.94 -8.91 1.21
CA LEU A 596 9.69 -7.91 1.97
C LEU A 596 8.80 -6.74 2.43
N GLU A 597 7.87 -6.30 1.59
CA GLU A 597 6.89 -5.25 1.94
C GLU A 597 5.98 -5.70 3.10
N ASN A 598 5.41 -6.91 3.02
CA ASN A 598 4.62 -7.50 4.10
C ASN A 598 5.40 -7.57 5.43
N PHE A 599 6.68 -7.94 5.35
CA PHE A 599 7.58 -7.96 6.51
C PHE A 599 7.82 -6.55 7.07
N ALA A 600 8.02 -5.56 6.20
CA ALA A 600 8.22 -4.17 6.56
C ALA A 600 6.98 -3.55 7.24
N VAL A 601 5.77 -3.86 6.76
CA VAL A 601 4.49 -3.46 7.39
C VAL A 601 4.36 -4.11 8.76
N THR A 602 4.59 -5.42 8.83
CA THR A 602 4.45 -6.19 10.08
C THR A 602 5.36 -5.68 11.19
N ASN A 603 6.59 -5.27 10.86
CA ASN A 603 7.59 -4.88 11.85
C ASN A 603 7.72 -3.35 12.03
N GLY A 604 7.16 -2.55 11.12
CA GLY A 604 7.33 -1.10 11.13
C GLY A 604 8.76 -0.68 10.83
N ILE A 605 9.32 -1.20 9.72
CA ILE A 605 10.62 -0.77 9.16
C ILE A 605 10.63 0.74 8.88
N GLY A 606 11.80 1.37 8.93
CA GLY A 606 11.92 2.82 8.70
C GLY A 606 11.94 3.19 7.22
N MET A 607 12.58 2.36 6.40
CA MET A 607 12.74 2.64 4.97
C MET A 607 12.72 1.35 4.15
N LEU A 608 11.88 1.32 3.11
CA LEU A 608 12.13 0.46 1.96
C LEU A 608 12.84 1.29 0.88
N SER A 609 13.73 0.65 0.15
CA SER A 609 14.39 1.22 -1.01
C SER A 609 14.66 0.09 -2.02
N MET A 610 15.37 0.40 -3.11
CA MET A 610 15.83 -0.59 -4.07
C MET A 610 16.94 -0.01 -4.94
N TRP A 611 17.82 -0.89 -5.42
CA TRP A 611 18.77 -0.60 -6.51
C TRP A 611 18.24 -1.19 -7.82
N GLN A 612 17.70 -0.38 -8.74
CA GLN A 612 17.38 1.04 -8.66
C GLN A 612 16.09 1.31 -9.43
N VAL A 613 15.49 2.50 -9.33
CA VAL A 613 14.23 2.80 -10.03
C VAL A 613 14.32 2.64 -11.55
N LEU A 614 15.50 2.93 -12.13
CA LEU A 614 15.74 2.78 -13.57
C LEU A 614 15.73 1.31 -14.01
N ARG A 615 15.94 0.37 -13.08
CA ARG A 615 15.90 -1.08 -13.33
C ARG A 615 14.49 -1.65 -13.26
N ASP A 616 13.49 -0.85 -12.86
CA ASP A 616 12.09 -1.26 -12.80
C ASP A 616 11.41 -1.22 -14.19
N THR A 617 12.07 -1.89 -15.14
CA THR A 617 11.63 -2.10 -16.50
C THR A 617 11.99 -3.54 -16.93
N PRO A 618 11.25 -4.13 -17.88
CA PRO A 618 11.59 -5.45 -18.41
C PRO A 618 12.96 -5.42 -19.09
N GLY A 619 13.72 -6.50 -18.95
CA GLY A 619 15.04 -6.65 -19.54
C GLY A 619 15.23 -7.96 -20.29
N THR A 620 16.43 -8.14 -20.84
CA THR A 620 16.85 -9.44 -21.38
C THR A 620 16.92 -10.46 -20.25
N LEU A 621 16.17 -11.56 -20.36
CA LEU A 621 16.06 -12.56 -19.30
C LEU A 621 17.43 -13.06 -18.83
N GLY A 622 17.66 -13.00 -17.51
CA GLY A 622 18.89 -13.49 -16.88
C GLY A 622 20.11 -12.58 -17.07
N GLN A 623 19.93 -11.33 -17.52
CA GLN A 623 21.02 -10.36 -17.65
C GLN A 623 20.87 -9.23 -16.61
N SER A 624 21.92 -9.02 -15.81
CA SER A 624 22.03 -7.81 -14.99
C SER A 624 22.41 -6.63 -15.87
N THR A 625 21.67 -5.53 -15.73
CA THR A 625 21.96 -4.26 -16.38
C THR A 625 21.63 -3.11 -15.43
N ILE A 626 22.19 -1.93 -15.70
CA ILE A 626 21.92 -0.74 -14.89
C ILE A 626 20.51 -0.15 -15.13
N SER A 627 19.84 -0.52 -16.22
CA SER A 627 18.60 0.14 -16.68
C SER A 627 17.44 -0.82 -16.94
N ALA A 628 17.56 -2.09 -16.57
CA ALA A 628 16.51 -3.08 -16.69
C ALA A 628 16.74 -4.23 -15.70
N SER A 629 15.64 -4.82 -15.23
CA SER A 629 15.61 -5.87 -14.21
C SER A 629 16.20 -7.20 -14.65
N GLY A 630 16.29 -7.45 -15.96
CA GLY A 630 16.60 -8.78 -16.48
C GLY A 630 15.45 -9.79 -16.30
N LEU A 631 14.25 -9.30 -16.01
CA LEU A 631 12.99 -10.05 -15.93
C LEU A 631 12.00 -9.60 -17.03
N SER A 632 10.90 -10.33 -17.18
CA SER A 632 9.82 -9.98 -18.12
C SER A 632 8.69 -9.16 -17.50
N ASP A 633 8.75 -8.87 -16.20
CA ASP A 633 7.72 -8.12 -15.48
C ASP A 633 7.54 -6.72 -16.09
N PRO A 634 6.29 -6.21 -16.21
CA PRO A 634 6.03 -4.87 -16.73
C PRO A 634 6.78 -3.78 -15.97
N ALA A 635 7.06 -2.67 -16.65
CA ALA A 635 7.71 -1.52 -16.01
C ALA A 635 6.87 -1.01 -14.83
N GLY A 636 7.54 -0.70 -13.71
CA GLY A 636 6.91 -0.23 -12.49
C GLY A 636 6.41 -1.34 -11.55
N SER A 637 6.59 -2.62 -11.89
CA SER A 637 6.05 -3.73 -11.07
C SER A 637 6.62 -3.76 -9.66
N PHE A 638 7.89 -3.41 -9.48
CA PHE A 638 8.51 -3.35 -8.15
C PHE A 638 8.10 -2.10 -7.38
N SER A 639 8.10 -0.94 -8.06
CA SER A 639 7.66 0.34 -7.49
C SER A 639 6.22 0.25 -7.00
N ASN A 640 5.32 -0.36 -7.77
CA ASN A 640 3.92 -0.55 -7.37
C ASN A 640 3.79 -1.29 -6.05
N VAL A 641 4.58 -2.35 -5.83
CA VAL A 641 4.59 -3.08 -4.56
C VAL A 641 5.09 -2.18 -3.43
N PHE A 642 6.26 -1.54 -3.58
CA PHE A 642 6.84 -0.77 -2.48
C PHE A 642 6.18 0.60 -2.24
N ASN A 643 5.42 1.15 -3.19
CA ASN A 643 4.67 2.39 -2.97
C ASN A 643 3.52 2.24 -1.97
N HIS A 644 3.04 1.03 -1.71
CA HIS A 644 2.07 0.79 -0.65
C HIS A 644 2.68 1.03 0.74
N TYR A 645 4.02 1.09 0.83
CA TYR A 645 4.73 1.19 2.07
C TYR A 645 4.95 2.62 2.56
N GLY A 646 4.30 2.94 3.68
CA GLY A 646 4.60 4.13 4.47
C GLY A 646 4.08 5.41 3.85
N THR A 647 4.75 6.52 4.14
CA THR A 647 4.31 7.86 3.73
C THR A 647 4.60 8.09 2.26
N THR A 648 3.61 8.67 1.58
CA THR A 648 3.71 9.16 0.21
C THR A 648 3.28 10.63 0.16
N ASN A 649 3.95 11.43 -0.67
CA ASN A 649 3.53 12.80 -0.94
C ASN A 649 2.68 12.87 -2.20
N VAL A 650 1.66 13.73 -2.19
CA VAL A 650 0.95 14.10 -3.42
C VAL A 650 1.83 15.00 -4.27
N LEU A 651 2.08 14.56 -5.50
CA LEU A 651 2.86 15.31 -6.47
C LEU A 651 1.97 16.10 -7.42
N ASN A 652 2.24 17.39 -7.55
CA ASN A 652 1.68 18.22 -8.59
C ASN A 652 2.57 18.15 -9.84
N TYR A 653 2.23 17.23 -10.74
CA TYR A 653 2.93 17.06 -12.01
C TYR A 653 2.80 18.27 -12.95
N ASP A 654 1.92 19.23 -12.64
CA ASP A 654 1.72 20.48 -13.38
C ASP A 654 2.45 21.68 -12.73
N ALA A 655 3.05 21.51 -11.54
CA ALA A 655 3.73 22.57 -10.78
C ALA A 655 4.97 23.15 -11.47
N GLY A 656 5.53 22.45 -12.46
CA GLY A 656 6.66 22.94 -13.26
C GLY A 656 6.32 24.06 -14.24
N SER A 657 5.07 24.54 -14.28
CA SER A 657 4.62 25.59 -15.22
C SER A 657 4.77 27.04 -14.69
N GLY A 658 5.24 27.24 -13.46
CA GLY A 658 5.34 28.56 -12.83
C GLY A 658 6.73 28.92 -12.31
N GLY A 659 7.62 29.42 -13.18
CA GLY A 659 8.80 30.19 -12.73
C GLY A 659 10.10 30.01 -13.52
N SER A 660 10.35 30.91 -14.48
CA SER A 660 11.63 31.28 -15.09
C SER A 660 12.34 30.31 -16.07
N SER A 661 11.89 30.39 -17.33
CA SER A 661 12.65 30.45 -18.58
C SER A 661 14.09 29.90 -18.65
N GLY A 662 14.26 28.80 -19.39
CA GLY A 662 15.50 28.46 -20.10
C GLY A 662 15.72 26.96 -20.28
N GLY A 663 15.14 26.34 -21.34
CA GLY A 663 15.52 24.97 -21.74
C GLY A 663 14.41 24.04 -22.26
N GLY A 664 13.71 24.44 -23.33
CA GLY A 664 13.25 23.55 -24.42
C GLY A 664 12.53 22.23 -24.13
N GLY A 665 11.32 22.28 -23.56
CA GLY A 665 10.31 21.21 -23.68
C GLY A 665 8.92 21.80 -23.54
N SER A 666 8.32 22.29 -24.63
CA SER A 666 7.06 23.04 -24.57
C SER A 666 5.89 22.15 -24.18
N THR A 667 5.15 22.57 -23.15
CA THR A 667 3.80 22.12 -22.79
C THR A 667 2.89 22.01 -24.04
N PRO A 668 2.02 20.99 -24.16
CA PRO A 668 1.06 20.91 -25.25
C PRO A 668 0.19 22.18 -25.31
N VAL A 669 -0.04 22.73 -26.50
CA VAL A 669 -1.06 23.78 -26.62
C VAL A 669 -2.43 23.12 -26.38
N THR A 670 -3.27 23.74 -25.55
CA THR A 670 -4.57 23.17 -25.15
C THR A 670 -5.71 24.12 -25.48
N GLY A 671 -6.90 23.55 -25.75
CA GLY A 671 -8.13 24.30 -26.01
C GLY A 671 -8.42 24.64 -27.48
N GLY A 672 -7.69 24.05 -28.43
CA GLY A 672 -7.92 24.17 -29.88
C GLY A 672 -8.26 22.84 -30.57
N THR A 673 -8.38 22.89 -31.90
CA THR A 673 -8.72 21.74 -32.75
C THR A 673 -7.51 20.83 -32.93
N SER A 674 -7.68 19.51 -32.72
CA SER A 674 -6.66 18.52 -33.06
C SER A 674 -6.94 17.90 -34.42
N THR A 675 -6.02 18.09 -35.37
CA THR A 675 -6.14 17.52 -36.72
C THR A 675 -5.23 16.31 -36.84
N THR A 676 -5.82 15.14 -37.04
CA THR A 676 -5.06 13.91 -37.28
C THR A 676 -4.55 13.87 -38.72
N ILE A 677 -3.23 13.77 -38.86
CA ILE A 677 -2.56 13.61 -40.15
C ILE A 677 -2.63 12.14 -40.54
N THR A 678 -3.43 11.85 -41.57
CA THR A 678 -3.70 10.48 -42.04
C THR A 678 -3.19 10.25 -43.46
N TRP A 679 -2.99 8.97 -43.79
CA TRP A 679 -2.61 8.50 -45.13
C TRP A 679 -3.81 8.41 -46.08
N ALA A 680 -4.51 9.52 -46.31
CA ALA A 680 -5.60 9.58 -47.28
C ALA A 680 -5.04 9.92 -48.67
N TRP A 681 -5.34 9.13 -49.73
CA TRP A 681 -4.77 9.34 -51.08
C TRP A 681 -5.45 10.50 -51.82
N GLY A 682 -4.66 11.43 -52.38
CA GLY A 682 -5.15 12.54 -53.22
C GLY A 682 -5.86 13.68 -52.48
N ALA A 683 -5.82 13.71 -51.15
CA ALA A 683 -6.48 14.71 -50.33
C ALA A 683 -5.54 15.88 -50.01
N ASN A 684 -5.94 17.10 -50.37
CA ASN A 684 -5.17 18.33 -50.11
C ASN A 684 -5.99 19.27 -49.25
N GLN A 685 -5.79 19.18 -47.93
CA GLN A 685 -6.57 19.94 -46.95
C GLN A 685 -5.92 21.28 -46.65
N VAL A 686 -6.73 22.32 -46.52
CA VAL A 686 -6.32 23.63 -46.02
C VAL A 686 -6.93 23.80 -44.64
N LEU A 687 -6.09 24.02 -43.63
CA LEU A 687 -6.48 24.12 -42.24
C LEU A 687 -6.42 25.58 -41.80
N ASP A 688 -7.50 26.06 -41.18
CA ASP A 688 -7.52 27.30 -40.41
C ASP A 688 -6.91 27.01 -39.03
N PHE A 689 -5.57 26.95 -39.00
CA PHE A 689 -4.81 26.46 -37.86
C PHE A 689 -4.40 27.62 -36.95
N ASN A 690 -4.80 27.57 -35.68
CA ASN A 690 -4.38 28.53 -34.67
C ASN A 690 -3.14 28.03 -33.90
N PRO A 691 -1.95 28.60 -34.13
CA PRO A 691 -0.71 28.11 -33.51
C PRO A 691 -0.68 28.22 -31.98
N ALA A 692 -1.54 29.05 -31.39
CA ALA A 692 -1.63 29.19 -29.94
C ALA A 692 -2.45 28.07 -29.27
N LYS A 693 -3.23 27.29 -30.03
CA LYS A 693 -4.24 26.36 -29.46
C LYS A 693 -4.38 25.02 -30.17
N ASP A 694 -4.14 24.98 -31.47
CA ASP A 694 -4.44 23.81 -32.30
C ASP A 694 -3.27 22.83 -32.36
N THR A 695 -3.56 21.56 -32.61
CA THR A 695 -2.57 20.48 -32.67
C THR A 695 -2.66 19.67 -33.96
N LEU A 696 -1.53 19.13 -34.38
CA LEU A 696 -1.37 18.20 -35.49
C LEU A 696 -0.95 16.84 -34.92
N ASN A 697 -1.78 15.84 -35.10
CA ASN A 697 -1.55 14.50 -34.57
C ASN A 697 -1.11 13.54 -35.67
N PHE A 698 0.17 13.17 -35.64
CA PHE A 698 0.80 12.25 -36.57
C PHE A 698 0.62 10.78 -36.17
N VAL A 699 0.07 10.50 -34.99
CA VAL A 699 -0.14 9.14 -34.46
C VAL A 699 1.16 8.33 -34.56
N TRP A 700 1.27 7.36 -35.48
CA TRP A 700 2.45 6.51 -35.71
C TRP A 700 3.20 6.82 -37.01
N MET A 701 2.89 7.94 -37.68
CA MET A 701 3.56 8.34 -38.90
C MET A 701 5.03 8.65 -38.62
N GLN A 702 5.93 8.09 -39.42
CA GLN A 702 7.39 8.19 -39.26
C GLN A 702 7.97 9.43 -39.95
N ALA A 703 9.17 9.84 -39.55
CA ALA A 703 9.80 11.08 -40.03
C ALA A 703 10.07 11.12 -41.54
N ASP A 704 10.24 9.98 -42.19
CA ASP A 704 10.48 9.84 -43.64
C ASP A 704 9.19 9.76 -44.47
N GLN A 705 8.03 9.69 -43.81
CA GLN A 705 6.72 9.51 -44.44
C GLN A 705 6.03 10.84 -44.82
N PHE A 706 6.56 11.97 -44.37
CA PHE A 706 6.04 13.30 -44.69
C PHE A 706 7.17 14.31 -44.79
N ASP A 707 6.98 15.36 -45.58
CA ASP A 707 7.87 16.51 -45.64
C ASP A 707 7.15 17.79 -45.23
N VAL A 708 7.90 18.72 -44.64
CA VAL A 708 7.38 20.02 -44.19
C VAL A 708 8.12 21.10 -44.94
N THR A 709 7.37 21.95 -45.63
CA THR A 709 7.90 23.07 -46.39
C THR A 709 7.21 24.36 -45.96
N GLN A 710 7.95 25.45 -45.89
CA GLN A 710 7.40 26.78 -45.64
C GLN A 710 7.38 27.58 -46.94
N THR A 711 6.22 28.17 -47.25
CA THR A 711 6.06 29.21 -48.27
C THR A 711 6.10 30.60 -47.61
N SER A 712 5.86 31.69 -48.35
CA SER A 712 5.85 33.04 -47.76
C SER A 712 4.85 33.18 -46.62
N ASP A 713 3.70 32.51 -46.71
CA ASP A 713 2.55 32.74 -45.82
C ASP A 713 1.90 31.45 -45.30
N SER A 714 2.47 30.27 -45.57
CA SER A 714 1.90 28.98 -45.13
C SER A 714 2.96 27.93 -44.80
N VAL A 715 2.59 26.99 -43.94
CA VAL A 715 3.31 25.71 -43.75
C VAL A 715 2.56 24.61 -44.49
N VAL A 716 3.26 23.85 -45.33
CA VAL A 716 2.70 22.73 -46.10
C VAL A 716 3.36 21.42 -45.67
N ILE A 717 2.53 20.49 -45.20
CA ILE A 717 2.92 19.13 -44.81
C ILE A 717 2.50 18.20 -45.95
N THR A 718 3.46 17.66 -46.69
CA THR A 718 3.23 16.78 -47.83
C THR A 718 3.48 15.34 -47.42
N ILE A 719 2.52 14.44 -47.63
CA ILE A 719 2.70 13.02 -47.38
C ILE A 719 3.48 12.41 -48.55
N VAL A 720 4.65 11.85 -48.25
CA VAL A 720 5.60 11.37 -49.27
C VAL A 720 4.98 10.21 -50.05
N GLY A 721 5.00 10.32 -51.38
CA GLY A 721 4.52 9.26 -52.28
C GLY A 721 3.00 9.05 -52.35
N ASN A 722 2.19 9.93 -51.73
CA ASN A 722 0.73 9.74 -51.60
C ASN A 722 -0.14 10.88 -52.21
N ASN A 723 0.49 11.85 -52.89
CA ASN A 723 -0.17 13.01 -53.53
C ASN A 723 -1.18 13.76 -52.63
N SER A 724 -0.86 13.84 -51.34
CA SER A 724 -1.71 14.44 -50.32
C SER A 724 -0.94 15.43 -49.47
N SER A 725 -1.63 16.48 -49.01
CA SER A 725 -1.02 17.52 -48.20
C SER A 725 -1.99 18.17 -47.22
N TYR A 726 -1.42 18.77 -46.18
CA TYR A 726 -2.10 19.63 -45.22
C TYR A 726 -1.42 20.99 -45.23
N THR A 727 -2.17 22.03 -45.57
CA THR A 727 -1.67 23.42 -45.64
C THR A 727 -2.22 24.21 -44.46
N LEU A 728 -1.33 24.68 -43.59
CA LEU A 728 -1.67 25.64 -42.53
C LEU A 728 -1.61 27.05 -43.14
N GLN A 729 -2.76 27.54 -43.60
CA GLN A 729 -2.81 28.81 -44.32
C GLN A 729 -2.64 29.99 -43.35
N GLY A 730 -1.73 30.92 -43.65
CA GLY A 730 -1.48 32.08 -42.79
C GLY A 730 -0.59 31.80 -41.57
N VAL A 731 -0.02 30.58 -41.49
CA VAL A 731 0.86 30.15 -40.39
C VAL A 731 2.26 29.90 -40.94
N THR A 732 3.27 30.39 -40.23
CA THR A 732 4.70 30.16 -40.51
C THR A 732 5.30 29.20 -39.47
N LEU A 733 6.42 28.52 -39.80
CA LEU A 733 7.09 27.62 -38.84
C LEU A 733 7.52 28.37 -37.56
N SER A 734 7.86 29.65 -37.67
CA SER A 734 8.24 30.49 -36.52
C SER A 734 7.13 30.66 -35.49
N GLN A 735 5.86 30.55 -35.92
CA GLN A 735 4.69 30.65 -35.06
C GLN A 735 4.30 29.31 -34.44
N LEU A 736 4.84 28.20 -34.94
CA LEU A 736 4.62 26.86 -34.40
C LEU A 736 5.58 26.57 -33.24
N GLN A 737 5.14 25.70 -32.35
CA GLN A 737 5.87 25.19 -31.20
C GLN A 737 5.70 23.67 -31.11
N MET A 738 6.59 22.98 -30.38
CA MET A 738 6.47 21.52 -30.24
C MET A 738 5.16 21.10 -29.59
N GLY A 739 4.56 21.96 -28.76
CA GLY A 739 3.22 21.74 -28.21
C GLY A 739 2.11 21.64 -29.26
N ASN A 740 2.33 22.10 -30.50
CA ASN A 740 1.40 21.88 -31.62
C ASN A 740 1.50 20.47 -32.23
N ILE A 741 2.53 19.68 -31.90
CA ILE A 741 2.83 18.41 -32.57
C ILE A 741 2.61 17.25 -31.60
N ILE A 742 1.73 16.32 -31.98
CA ILE A 742 1.47 15.08 -31.26
C ILE A 742 1.94 13.92 -32.15
N ALA A 743 2.83 13.07 -31.65
CA ALA A 743 3.26 11.86 -32.33
C ALA A 743 3.74 10.82 -31.32
N ASN A 744 3.47 9.54 -31.60
CA ASN A 744 3.98 8.40 -30.84
C ASN A 744 5.38 7.97 -31.33
N ASP A 745 5.76 8.35 -32.55
CA ASP A 745 7.09 8.09 -33.11
C ASP A 745 8.09 9.18 -32.70
N ALA A 746 9.19 8.77 -32.08
CA ALA A 746 10.23 9.67 -31.60
C ALA A 746 10.99 10.36 -32.74
N GLY A 747 11.12 9.71 -33.90
CA GLY A 747 11.74 10.31 -35.09
C GLY A 747 10.93 11.48 -35.64
N THR A 748 9.60 11.35 -35.65
CA THR A 748 8.68 12.42 -36.04
C THR A 748 8.76 13.62 -35.09
N LEU A 749 8.82 13.39 -33.77
CA LEU A 749 9.04 14.47 -32.81
C LEU A 749 10.41 15.16 -33.01
N ALA A 750 11.46 14.39 -33.24
CA ALA A 750 12.81 14.93 -33.50
C ALA A 750 12.87 15.76 -34.80
N LYS A 751 12.20 15.32 -35.87
CA LYS A 751 12.11 16.07 -37.14
C LYS A 751 11.44 17.42 -36.93
N TRP A 752 10.32 17.46 -36.20
CA TRP A 752 9.62 18.71 -35.88
C TRP A 752 10.44 19.62 -34.97
N GLN A 753 11.12 19.08 -33.96
CA GLN A 753 12.00 19.87 -33.09
C GLN A 753 13.10 20.55 -33.91
N SER A 754 13.72 19.84 -34.87
CA SER A 754 14.75 20.39 -35.76
C SER A 754 14.21 21.51 -36.67
N LEU A 755 13.04 21.32 -37.28
CA LEU A 755 12.39 22.30 -38.15
C LEU A 755 12.00 23.59 -37.39
N LEU A 756 11.51 23.46 -36.16
CA LEU A 756 11.12 24.60 -35.33
C LEU A 756 12.31 25.32 -34.69
N SER A 757 13.41 24.61 -34.45
CA SER A 757 14.63 25.19 -33.88
C SER A 757 15.43 25.96 -34.94
N SER A 758 15.52 25.43 -36.16
CA SER A 758 16.24 26.07 -37.28
C SER A 758 15.62 27.40 -37.73
N THR A 759 14.32 27.60 -37.50
CA THR A 759 13.59 28.83 -37.86
C THR A 759 13.61 29.91 -36.78
N LYS A 760 14.04 29.58 -35.55
CA LYS A 760 14.22 30.53 -34.44
C LYS A 760 15.65 31.08 -34.32
N ALA A 761 16.57 30.55 -35.12
CA ALA A 761 17.98 30.94 -35.13
C ALA A 761 18.35 31.96 -36.23
N VAL A 762 17.36 32.49 -36.96
CA VAL A 762 17.53 33.43 -38.09
C VAL A 762 16.99 34.81 -37.74
#